data_AF-A0A4R5QL52-F1
#
_entry.id   AF-A0A4R5QL52-F1
#
_cell.length_a   1.000
_cell.length_b   1.000
_cell.length_c   1.000
_cell.angle_alpha   90.00
_cell.angle_beta   90.00
_cell.angle_gamma   90.00
#
_symmetry.space_group_name_H-M   'P 1'
#
loop_
_entity.id
_entity.type
_entity.pdbx_description
1 polymer ?
#
loop_
_entity_poly.entity_id
_entity_poly.type
_entity_poly.pdbx_seq_one_letter_code
_entity_poly.pdbx_strand_id
1 'polypeptide(L)'
;MAEPVTAKPQAPPVLPELAPAAPAPRLYLLHPLLVGPLPAWDAAFARVAGLGFDAALIAPVFAPGPSGNIFHLSDPEAPHPILEAPADAVAALAELASKAKSAGLALYLDIVLDRVAAGGALLASHPDWFETEAQAGPPDPRQAPPERGTARARWEDPAVAEALGGWWEDRLRRFAAAGITGFRCDLPTRVPAAIWRRLTAALPQARFLAWTAGVPAPELPALAGAGFAAVFDSLGWWDVEGSWLVEEAARLSAIAPIISTVEAPFGPRLAARDADAWTAERAARRHLQLAAGLGAGLLVPMGFEYGARRPLDPARDRPGDWDWLERQAGFDLSAALREANAAIAARSLTRAELRPLSGPGAPVAALLRAAGPDAREARAATLVLANPDLRGGASVTLSSLLPAAGGAFTRFRPVAPTQHRPGGGVPLGPTATVQLDPGEVRLFEAEAPRPILSATAVPAAAPEKNVLAAAVSPRIGIEAVSPAVEDGRFPVKRIVGEVVEVTCDLICDGHDQLGAVLQWRAADETQWTECRMTPLGNDRWMARFPLERMGRYAFAVETWRDAFATFRYELEKKHAANVPIGLELEEGRILVTKAGQRAGGALSDLAERLQGAADPERLTLLMSKETADFMAAADDRPFRARSAEMPLEAERTGAGFASWYELFPRSQSGDASRHGTFDDVIRRLPHIRGMGFDVLYFPPIHPIGRAFRKGRNNTLTPGPDDPGSPYAIGSEDGGHDAIHPQLGTLDDFRRLVAAAREEGLELALDFAVQCSQDHPWLKQHPDWFEWRPDGTIKYAENPPKKYQDIVNVDFYNEGAVPLLWTTLRDVVRFWVDQGVRLFRVDNPHTKPFPFWEWLIADIRAQCPDAIFLAEAFTRPKVMYRLAKVGFGQSYTYFTWRNEKAEIQEYLEELANTAPRDFFRPHFFVNTPDINPPFLQTGGRAGHLIRAALATTLSGLWGMYQGFELCEAAPLPGREEYLDSEKYEIRVWPDRRPGDIVEEITRLNMIRRANPALQTHLGVAFHNAFNDQVLWYRKATVDRGNVVLCAVSLDPRNVQEAAVELPLWEWGLPDHAALEAEDLMTGRRFTWTGKVQRLRLDPGALPFGLWRVRPAGGI
;
A
#
# COMPACT_ATOMS: atom_id res chain seq x y z
N MET A 1 60.24 2.81 -25.31
CA MET A 1 60.06 3.91 -24.35
C MET A 1 59.18 3.38 -23.23
N ALA A 2 59.68 3.47 -22.00
CA ALA A 2 59.16 3.02 -20.70
C ALA A 2 57.78 2.30 -20.65
N GLU A 3 57.79 1.06 -20.18
CA GLU A 3 56.63 0.34 -19.61
C GLU A 3 56.23 0.97 -18.25
N PRO A 4 54.93 1.18 -17.97
CA PRO A 4 54.45 1.43 -16.62
C PRO A 4 54.16 0.09 -15.92
N VAL A 5 54.85 -0.13 -14.80
CA VAL A 5 54.69 -1.26 -13.89
C VAL A 5 53.27 -1.30 -13.33
N THR A 6 52.56 -2.40 -13.61
CA THR A 6 51.29 -2.76 -13.00
C THR A 6 51.48 -3.11 -11.52
N ALA A 7 50.98 -2.26 -10.62
CA ALA A 7 50.86 -2.60 -9.20
C ALA A 7 49.77 -3.67 -9.03
N LYS A 8 50.16 -4.88 -8.61
CA LYS A 8 49.23 -5.92 -8.16
C LYS A 8 48.45 -5.41 -6.93
N PRO A 9 47.14 -5.64 -6.82
CA PRO A 9 46.40 -5.37 -5.58
C PRO A 9 46.95 -6.30 -4.48
N GLN A 10 47.42 -5.69 -3.39
CA GLN A 10 47.80 -6.42 -2.16
C GLN A 10 46.57 -7.18 -1.65
N ALA A 11 46.76 -8.46 -1.35
CA ALA A 11 45.79 -9.23 -0.58
C ALA A 11 45.48 -8.50 0.74
N PRO A 12 44.22 -8.48 1.20
CA PRO A 12 43.86 -7.85 2.47
C PRO A 12 44.72 -8.44 3.60
N PRO A 13 45.14 -7.63 4.58
CA PRO A 13 45.96 -8.11 5.68
C PRO A 13 45.20 -9.23 6.40
N VAL A 14 45.85 -10.39 6.52
CA VAL A 14 45.41 -11.45 7.42
C VAL A 14 45.40 -10.83 8.81
N LEU A 15 44.21 -10.63 9.37
CA LEU A 15 44.04 -10.19 10.76
C LEU A 15 44.82 -11.17 11.65
N PRO A 16 45.64 -10.67 12.60
CA PRO A 16 46.36 -11.54 13.51
C PRO A 16 45.34 -12.42 14.26
N GLU A 17 45.61 -13.72 14.36
CA GLU A 17 44.82 -14.64 15.18
C GLU A 17 44.61 -14.01 16.57
N LEU A 18 43.37 -13.66 16.87
CA LEU A 18 42.96 -13.18 18.18
C LEU A 18 43.38 -14.23 19.21
N ALA A 19 44.08 -13.78 20.26
CA ALA A 19 44.38 -14.61 21.43
C ALA A 19 43.09 -15.35 21.88
N PRO A 20 43.18 -16.63 22.27
CA PRO A 20 42.00 -17.42 22.60
C PRO A 20 41.16 -16.70 23.65
N ALA A 21 39.90 -16.45 23.31
CA ALA A 21 38.98 -15.69 24.17
C ALA A 21 38.86 -16.37 25.54
N ALA A 22 39.09 -15.60 26.61
CA ALA A 22 39.05 -16.11 27.97
C ALA A 22 37.69 -16.78 28.29
N PRO A 23 37.67 -17.83 29.12
CA PRO A 23 36.41 -18.44 29.56
C PRO A 23 35.59 -17.43 30.36
N ALA A 24 34.28 -17.50 30.20
CA ALA A 24 33.37 -16.65 30.95
C ALA A 24 33.34 -17.06 32.43
N PRO A 25 33.50 -16.11 33.37
CA PRO A 25 33.57 -16.44 34.77
C PRO A 25 32.18 -16.84 35.27
N ARG A 26 32.15 -17.89 36.08
CA ARG A 26 30.99 -18.35 36.82
C ARG A 26 31.29 -18.03 38.28
N LEU A 27 30.73 -16.92 38.74
CA LEU A 27 30.99 -16.30 40.03
C LEU A 27 29.94 -16.73 41.05
N TYR A 28 30.42 -17.17 42.23
CA TYR A 28 29.58 -17.30 43.41
C TYR A 28 30.01 -16.28 44.45
N LEU A 29 29.08 -15.42 44.91
CA LEU A 29 29.40 -14.40 45.92
C LEU A 29 29.28 -14.97 47.34
N LEU A 30 30.36 -14.86 48.12
CA LEU A 30 30.45 -15.22 49.53
C LEU A 30 30.38 -13.96 50.42
N HIS A 31 29.53 -14.00 51.45
CA HIS A 31 29.38 -12.93 52.44
C HIS A 31 30.26 -13.19 53.66
N PRO A 32 31.30 -12.37 53.93
CA PRO A 32 32.27 -12.64 54.99
C PRO A 32 31.65 -12.67 56.39
N LEU A 33 30.56 -11.93 56.63
CA LEU A 33 29.91 -11.96 57.95
C LEU A 33 29.19 -13.30 58.23
N LEU A 34 28.78 -14.03 57.18
CA LEU A 34 28.18 -15.36 57.28
C LEU A 34 29.23 -16.47 57.32
N VAL A 35 30.39 -16.28 56.69
CA VAL A 35 31.48 -17.28 56.72
C VAL A 35 32.24 -17.18 58.03
N GLY A 36 32.56 -15.97 58.49
CA GLY A 36 33.25 -15.74 59.76
C GLY A 36 34.77 -15.90 59.69
N PRO A 37 35.41 -16.53 60.69
CA PRO A 37 36.85 -16.51 60.86
C PRO A 37 37.58 -17.27 59.74
N LEU A 38 38.84 -16.94 59.46
CA LEU A 38 39.64 -17.50 58.35
C LEU A 38 39.59 -19.04 58.20
N PRO A 39 39.57 -19.86 59.28
CA PRO A 39 39.45 -21.31 59.15
C PRO A 39 38.13 -21.79 58.51
N ALA A 40 37.03 -21.03 58.61
CA ALA A 40 35.73 -21.42 58.05
C ALA A 40 35.67 -21.34 56.52
N TRP A 41 36.63 -20.65 55.89
CA TRP A 41 36.64 -20.39 54.45
C TRP A 41 36.97 -21.62 53.60
N ASP A 42 37.69 -22.61 54.13
CA ASP A 42 38.00 -23.85 53.39
C ASP A 42 36.71 -24.59 52.99
N ALA A 43 35.77 -24.71 53.93
CA ALA A 43 34.47 -25.34 53.68
C ALA A 43 33.60 -24.53 52.70
N ALA A 44 33.64 -23.20 52.80
CA ALA A 44 32.92 -22.31 51.91
C ALA A 44 33.40 -22.43 50.45
N PHE A 45 34.72 -22.45 50.22
CA PHE A 45 35.28 -22.60 48.88
C PHE A 45 35.04 -24.01 48.29
N ALA A 46 35.14 -25.07 49.11
CA ALA A 46 34.82 -26.42 48.66
C ALA A 46 33.36 -26.54 48.18
N ARG A 47 32.41 -25.89 48.86
CA ARG A 47 30.99 -25.84 48.43
C ARG A 47 30.83 -25.16 47.08
N VAL A 48 31.47 -24.00 46.89
CA VAL A 48 31.41 -23.23 45.64
C VAL A 48 31.94 -24.06 44.46
N ALA A 49 33.07 -24.74 44.64
CA ALA A 49 33.62 -25.64 43.62
C ALA A 49 32.68 -26.82 43.33
N GLY A 50 32.05 -27.41 44.36
CA GLY A 50 31.08 -28.49 44.22
C GLY A 50 29.81 -28.12 43.43
N LEU A 51 29.43 -26.83 43.44
CA LEU A 51 28.33 -26.29 42.62
C LEU A 51 28.73 -26.02 41.15
N GLY A 52 30.00 -26.24 40.80
CA GLY A 52 30.52 -26.12 39.42
C GLY A 52 30.97 -24.72 39.02
N PHE A 53 31.11 -23.79 39.98
CA PHE A 53 31.68 -22.46 39.74
C PHE A 53 33.20 -22.55 39.57
N ASP A 54 33.78 -21.62 38.82
CA ASP A 54 35.25 -21.50 38.65
C ASP A 54 35.83 -20.30 39.41
N ALA A 55 34.98 -19.45 39.99
CA ALA A 55 35.41 -18.28 40.71
C ALA A 55 34.52 -17.99 41.94
N ALA A 56 35.17 -17.64 43.05
CA ALA A 56 34.51 -17.09 44.22
C ALA A 56 34.71 -15.57 44.23
N LEU A 57 33.61 -14.84 44.44
CA LEU A 57 33.62 -13.39 44.68
C LEU A 57 33.39 -13.15 46.16
N ILE A 58 34.26 -12.40 46.83
CA ILE A 58 34.08 -12.06 48.24
C ILE A 58 33.66 -10.60 48.37
N ALA A 59 32.65 -10.34 49.20
CA ALA A 59 32.31 -8.96 49.59
C ALA A 59 33.47 -8.36 50.43
N PRO A 60 33.51 -7.02 50.64
CA PRO A 60 34.67 -6.40 51.27
C PRO A 60 35.01 -7.00 52.63
N VAL A 61 36.28 -7.30 52.85
CA VAL A 61 36.80 -7.99 54.06
C VAL A 61 37.66 -7.07 54.94
N PHE A 62 37.45 -5.76 54.82
CA PHE A 62 38.22 -4.73 55.51
C PHE A 62 37.51 -4.23 56.76
N ALA A 63 38.23 -3.53 57.63
CA ALA A 63 37.66 -2.94 58.83
C ALA A 63 36.53 -1.94 58.47
N PRO A 64 35.30 -2.15 58.97
CA PRO A 64 34.16 -1.32 58.63
C PRO A 64 34.13 -0.06 59.51
N GLY A 65 33.33 0.91 59.10
CA GLY A 65 33.00 2.07 59.92
C GLY A 65 32.10 1.76 61.13
N PRO A 66 31.71 2.79 61.89
CA PRO A 66 30.82 2.64 63.05
C PRO A 66 29.46 1.99 62.73
N SER A 67 29.00 2.02 61.48
CA SER A 67 27.78 1.36 61.04
C SER A 67 27.87 -0.18 61.03
N GLY A 68 29.09 -0.72 61.02
CA GLY A 68 29.37 -2.15 60.84
C GLY A 68 29.12 -2.67 59.43
N ASN A 69 28.67 -1.82 58.49
CA ASN A 69 28.42 -2.21 57.11
C ASN A 69 29.75 -2.45 56.38
N ILE A 70 29.94 -3.65 55.82
CA ILE A 70 31.18 -4.03 55.12
C ILE A 70 31.49 -3.17 53.89
N PHE A 71 30.49 -2.51 53.27
CA PHE A 71 30.71 -1.57 52.16
C PHE A 71 31.08 -0.15 52.64
N HIS A 72 31.00 0.13 53.95
CA HIS A 72 31.41 1.40 54.56
C HIS A 72 32.86 1.25 55.05
N LEU A 73 33.80 1.30 54.11
CA LEU A 73 35.22 1.10 54.37
C LEU A 73 35.76 2.15 55.36
N SER A 74 36.32 1.70 56.49
CA SER A 74 37.01 2.58 57.45
C SER A 74 38.52 2.54 57.24
N ASP A 75 39.11 1.34 57.28
CA ASP A 75 40.54 1.13 57.08
C ASP A 75 40.78 -0.06 56.13
N PRO A 76 41.26 0.19 54.90
CA PRO A 76 41.58 -0.85 53.91
C PRO A 76 42.87 -1.62 54.20
N GLU A 77 43.71 -1.16 55.13
CA GLU A 77 44.93 -1.86 55.53
C GLU A 77 44.67 -2.80 56.72
N ALA A 78 43.52 -2.68 57.40
CA ALA A 78 43.10 -3.55 58.48
C ALA A 78 42.01 -4.55 58.03
N PRO A 79 42.14 -5.85 58.32
CA PRO A 79 41.09 -6.82 58.02
C PRO A 79 39.87 -6.62 58.93
N HIS A 80 38.70 -7.04 58.45
CA HIS A 80 37.49 -7.03 59.26
C HIS A 80 37.69 -7.92 60.51
N PRO A 81 37.35 -7.45 61.73
CA PRO A 81 37.58 -8.22 62.96
C PRO A 81 36.97 -9.63 62.96
N ILE A 82 35.86 -9.82 62.25
CA ILE A 82 35.18 -11.12 62.11
C ILE A 82 36.03 -12.22 61.47
N LEU A 83 37.07 -11.86 60.72
CA LEU A 83 37.99 -12.83 60.14
C LEU A 83 38.92 -13.45 61.18
N GLU A 84 39.04 -12.82 62.36
CA GLU A 84 40.00 -13.20 63.42
C GLU A 84 41.43 -13.32 62.87
N ALA A 85 41.77 -12.46 61.91
CA ALA A 85 43.06 -12.48 61.22
C ALA A 85 44.18 -11.92 62.14
N PRO A 86 45.35 -12.59 62.23
CA PRO A 86 46.44 -12.19 63.12
C PRO A 86 47.35 -11.08 62.55
N ALA A 87 47.14 -10.66 61.30
CA ALA A 87 48.02 -9.78 60.53
C ALA A 87 47.22 -8.69 59.78
N ASP A 88 47.89 -7.93 58.92
CA ASP A 88 47.27 -6.89 58.10
C ASP A 88 46.34 -7.45 56.99
N ALA A 89 45.62 -6.56 56.30
CA ALA A 89 44.65 -6.93 55.29
C ALA A 89 45.25 -7.66 54.08
N VAL A 90 46.49 -7.35 53.68
CA VAL A 90 47.14 -8.00 52.53
C VAL A 90 47.47 -9.44 52.86
N ALA A 91 47.94 -9.72 54.08
CA ALA A 91 48.17 -11.08 54.56
C ALA A 91 46.87 -11.90 54.63
N ALA A 92 45.78 -11.30 55.14
CA ALA A 92 44.48 -11.95 55.18
C ALA A 92 43.95 -12.30 53.76
N LEU A 93 44.10 -11.38 52.81
CA LEU A 93 43.76 -11.62 51.40
C LEU A 93 44.62 -12.72 50.77
N ALA A 94 45.91 -12.78 51.10
CA ALA A 94 46.81 -13.82 50.60
C ALA A 94 46.42 -15.22 51.10
N GLU A 95 46.02 -15.32 52.37
CA GLU A 95 45.50 -16.57 52.93
C GLU A 95 44.20 -16.99 52.23
N LEU A 96 43.23 -16.07 52.07
CA LEU A 96 41.98 -16.33 51.37
C LEU A 96 42.22 -16.77 49.92
N ALA A 97 43.12 -16.11 49.19
CA ALA A 97 43.46 -16.44 47.81
C ALA A 97 44.11 -17.83 47.71
N SER A 98 44.98 -18.20 48.66
CA SER A 98 45.58 -19.52 48.74
C SER A 98 44.55 -20.62 48.97
N LYS A 99 43.59 -20.38 49.88
CA LYS A 99 42.47 -21.30 50.16
C LYS A 99 41.55 -21.48 48.95
N ALA A 100 41.16 -20.38 48.29
CA ALA A 100 40.34 -20.42 47.08
C ALA A 100 41.04 -21.21 45.94
N LYS A 101 42.34 -20.93 45.73
CA LYS A 101 43.15 -21.63 44.73
C LYS A 101 43.26 -23.13 45.02
N SER A 102 43.35 -23.52 46.29
CA SER A 102 43.38 -24.93 46.70
C SER A 102 42.07 -25.66 46.41
N ALA A 103 40.94 -24.94 46.36
CA ALA A 103 39.65 -25.46 45.91
C ALA A 103 39.44 -25.39 44.38
N GLY A 104 40.44 -24.93 43.61
CA GLY A 104 40.36 -24.77 42.16
C GLY A 104 39.60 -23.53 41.69
N LEU A 105 39.43 -22.52 42.57
CA LEU A 105 38.69 -21.30 42.29
C LEU A 105 39.61 -20.10 42.10
N ALA A 106 39.28 -19.24 41.15
CA ALA A 106 39.80 -17.88 41.10
C ALA A 106 39.12 -17.02 42.18
N LEU A 107 39.89 -16.16 42.87
CA LEU A 107 39.34 -15.27 43.89
C LEU A 107 39.16 -13.85 43.35
N TYR A 108 37.94 -13.34 43.45
CA TYR A 108 37.59 -11.96 43.13
C TYR A 108 37.18 -11.23 44.41
N LEU A 109 37.44 -9.92 44.45
CA LEU A 109 37.12 -9.07 45.60
C LEU A 109 36.21 -7.90 45.18
N ASP A 110 35.18 -7.61 45.96
CA ASP A 110 34.40 -6.37 45.86
C ASP A 110 35.23 -5.17 46.33
N ILE A 111 35.24 -4.11 45.51
CA ILE A 111 35.91 -2.85 45.84
C ILE A 111 34.95 -1.66 45.73
N VAL A 112 35.08 -0.72 46.66
CA VAL A 112 34.28 0.50 46.78
C VAL A 112 35.20 1.70 46.69
N LEU A 113 35.06 2.51 45.63
CA LEU A 113 35.95 3.65 45.35
C LEU A 113 35.23 5.01 45.45
N ASP A 114 33.90 5.04 45.39
CA ASP A 114 33.13 6.30 45.41
C ASP A 114 32.91 6.85 46.83
N ARG A 115 33.08 6.03 47.87
CA ARG A 115 32.76 6.39 49.26
C ARG A 115 33.57 5.62 50.31
N VAL A 116 33.63 6.19 51.51
CA VAL A 116 34.20 5.60 52.73
C VAL A 116 33.28 5.83 53.93
N ALA A 117 33.53 5.20 55.08
CA ALA A 117 32.74 5.41 56.30
C ALA A 117 32.85 6.85 56.85
N ALA A 118 31.71 7.46 57.21
CA ALA A 118 31.66 8.71 57.96
C ALA A 118 32.19 8.46 59.38
N GLY A 119 33.39 8.97 59.68
CA GLY A 119 34.14 8.68 60.91
C GLY A 119 35.14 7.52 60.80
N GLY A 120 35.42 7.03 59.59
CA GLY A 120 36.44 6.01 59.34
C GLY A 120 37.88 6.54 59.32
N ALA A 121 38.86 5.65 59.47
CA ALA A 121 40.28 6.00 59.53
C ALA A 121 40.81 6.64 58.22
N LEU A 122 40.32 6.19 57.07
CA LEU A 122 40.71 6.75 55.77
C LEU A 122 40.21 8.19 55.59
N LEU A 123 38.98 8.48 56.03
CA LEU A 123 38.45 9.85 56.04
C LEU A 123 39.24 10.74 57.02
N ALA A 124 39.55 10.23 58.21
CA ALA A 124 40.29 10.98 59.22
C ALA A 124 41.73 11.32 58.80
N SER A 125 42.38 10.41 58.07
CA SER A 125 43.75 10.60 57.58
C SER A 125 43.83 11.50 56.34
N HIS A 126 42.79 11.51 55.51
CA HIS A 126 42.76 12.28 54.26
C HIS A 126 41.41 13.01 54.10
N PRO A 127 41.07 13.95 54.98
CA PRO A 127 39.77 14.61 54.96
C PRO A 127 39.52 15.39 53.65
N ASP A 128 40.57 15.93 53.04
CA ASP A 128 40.49 16.71 51.81
C ASP A 128 40.06 15.89 50.58
N TRP A 129 40.18 14.56 50.64
CA TRP A 129 39.79 13.65 49.55
C TRP A 129 38.28 13.39 49.48
N PHE A 130 37.55 13.67 50.56
CA PHE A 130 36.14 13.34 50.68
C PHE A 130 35.29 14.58 50.96
N GLU A 131 34.02 14.52 50.60
CA GLU A 131 33.06 15.58 50.89
C GLU A 131 32.78 15.64 52.41
N THR A 132 32.84 16.84 52.99
CA THR A 132 32.51 17.09 54.40
C THR A 132 31.06 17.56 54.55
N GLU A 133 30.42 17.32 55.72
CA GLU A 133 29.03 17.77 55.98
C GLU A 133 28.83 19.29 55.78
N ALA A 134 29.89 20.10 55.94
CA ALA A 134 29.85 21.55 55.73
C ALA A 134 29.83 21.98 54.25
N GLN A 135 30.22 21.09 53.34
CA GLN A 135 30.24 21.32 51.88
C GLN A 135 29.01 20.74 51.18
N ALA A 136 28.21 19.93 51.88
CA ALA A 136 26.96 19.40 51.35
C ALA A 136 25.92 20.53 51.27
N GLY A 137 25.62 20.98 50.04
CA GLY A 137 24.48 21.87 49.80
C GLY A 137 23.15 21.23 50.23
N PRO A 138 22.04 21.99 50.24
CA PRO A 138 20.73 21.41 50.54
C PRO A 138 20.47 20.22 49.61
N PRO A 139 19.95 19.09 50.13
CA PRO A 139 19.79 17.87 49.34
C PRO A 139 18.94 18.17 48.11
N ASP A 140 19.49 17.93 46.92
CA ASP A 140 18.75 18.05 45.67
C ASP A 140 17.71 16.91 45.64
N PRO A 141 16.40 17.21 45.69
CA PRO A 141 15.37 16.18 45.71
C PRO A 141 15.34 15.33 44.42
N ARG A 142 16.07 15.74 43.37
CA ARG A 142 16.24 14.99 42.12
C ARG A 142 17.41 14.00 42.16
N GLN A 143 18.26 14.07 43.18
CA GLN A 143 19.39 13.17 43.37
C GLN A 143 19.08 12.17 44.49
N ALA A 144 19.55 10.93 44.35
CA ALA A 144 19.43 9.96 45.42
C ALA A 144 20.16 10.48 46.67
N PRO A 145 19.52 10.49 47.85
CA PRO A 145 20.17 10.98 49.06
C PRO A 145 21.43 10.16 49.33
N PRO A 146 22.52 10.81 49.81
CA PRO A 146 23.75 10.11 50.13
C PRO A 146 23.48 9.00 51.15
N GLU A 147 24.20 7.88 50.99
CA GLU A 147 24.05 6.73 51.88
C GLU A 147 24.46 7.14 53.30
N ARG A 148 23.53 7.02 54.27
CA ARG A 148 23.76 7.45 55.65
C ARG A 148 24.99 6.75 56.22
N GLY A 149 25.87 7.52 56.87
CA GLY A 149 27.08 7.00 57.48
C GLY A 149 28.26 6.83 56.50
N THR A 150 28.21 7.45 55.32
CA THR A 150 29.33 7.47 54.35
C THR A 150 29.75 8.90 54.00
N ALA A 151 31.00 9.05 53.55
CA ALA A 151 31.56 10.27 52.95
C ALA A 151 31.98 9.98 51.50
N ARG A 152 31.55 10.82 50.55
CA ARG A 152 31.78 10.64 49.11
C ARG A 152 33.18 11.11 48.71
N ALA A 153 33.86 10.36 47.85
CA ALA A 153 35.14 10.75 47.28
C ALA A 153 34.99 11.90 46.25
N ARG A 154 35.86 12.91 46.35
CA ARG A 154 35.86 14.11 45.49
C ARG A 154 36.59 13.87 44.17
N TRP A 155 36.15 12.87 43.40
CA TRP A 155 36.78 12.50 42.13
C TRP A 155 36.75 13.60 41.05
N GLU A 156 35.88 14.59 41.19
CA GLU A 156 35.79 15.74 40.28
C GLU A 156 36.94 16.76 40.48
N ASP A 157 37.63 16.70 41.62
CA ASP A 157 38.81 17.55 41.88
C ASP A 157 40.06 16.87 41.29
N PRO A 158 40.74 17.46 40.28
CA PRO A 158 41.87 16.82 39.62
C PRO A 158 43.02 16.47 40.57
N ALA A 159 43.25 17.25 41.62
CA ALA A 159 44.31 16.99 42.59
C ALA A 159 43.97 15.78 43.48
N VAL A 160 42.70 15.67 43.89
CA VAL A 160 42.20 14.50 44.62
C VAL A 160 42.19 13.28 43.70
N ALA A 161 41.73 13.41 42.46
CA ALA A 161 41.67 12.33 41.49
C ALA A 161 43.05 11.70 41.22
N GLU A 162 44.10 12.51 41.15
CA GLU A 162 45.48 12.01 41.02
C GLU A 162 45.97 11.33 42.30
N ALA A 163 45.82 11.99 43.46
CA ALA A 163 46.30 11.49 44.74
C ALA A 163 45.57 10.20 45.18
N LEU A 164 44.24 10.23 45.19
CA LEU A 164 43.38 9.08 45.54
C LEU A 164 43.45 7.99 44.47
N GLY A 165 43.58 8.35 43.19
CA GLY A 165 43.77 7.40 42.10
C GLY A 165 45.08 6.61 42.22
N GLY A 166 46.20 7.29 42.45
CA GLY A 166 47.49 6.65 42.71
C GLY A 166 47.50 5.84 44.01
N TRP A 167 46.81 6.34 45.05
CA TRP A 167 46.61 5.62 46.31
C TRP A 167 45.89 4.28 46.08
N TRP A 168 44.81 4.26 45.30
CA TRP A 168 44.08 3.02 44.97
C TRP A 168 44.89 2.09 44.06
N GLU A 169 45.63 2.64 43.09
CA GLU A 169 46.48 1.87 42.20
C GLU A 169 47.50 1.00 42.97
N ASP A 170 48.17 1.58 43.97
CA ASP A 170 49.10 0.85 44.84
C ASP A 170 48.43 -0.31 45.60
N ARG A 171 47.25 -0.08 46.19
CA ARG A 171 46.53 -1.13 46.95
C ARG A 171 46.08 -2.25 46.06
N LEU A 172 45.44 -1.92 44.94
CA LEU A 172 44.96 -2.91 44.00
C LEU A 172 46.12 -3.74 43.43
N ARG A 173 47.31 -3.14 43.28
CA ARG A 173 48.55 -3.87 42.96
C ARG A 173 48.99 -4.83 44.07
N ARG A 174 48.96 -4.39 45.33
CA ARG A 174 49.25 -5.26 46.49
C ARG A 174 48.23 -6.39 46.64
N PHE A 175 46.94 -6.12 46.43
CA PHE A 175 45.88 -7.14 46.48
C PHE A 175 46.01 -8.14 45.34
N ALA A 176 46.31 -7.69 44.12
CA ALA A 176 46.59 -8.59 43.01
C ALA A 176 47.83 -9.46 43.28
N ALA A 177 48.88 -8.89 43.87
CA ALA A 177 50.08 -9.63 44.29
C ALA A 177 49.80 -10.65 45.40
N ALA A 178 48.81 -10.39 46.26
CA ALA A 178 48.32 -11.33 47.26
C ALA A 178 47.51 -12.51 46.64
N GLY A 179 47.22 -12.49 45.34
CA GLY A 179 46.55 -13.58 44.63
C GLY A 179 45.08 -13.31 44.26
N ILE A 180 44.60 -12.08 44.44
CA ILE A 180 43.30 -11.66 43.91
C ILE A 180 43.36 -11.60 42.38
N THR A 181 42.51 -12.39 41.73
CA THR A 181 42.47 -12.56 40.26
C THR A 181 41.74 -11.40 39.58
N GLY A 182 40.83 -10.73 40.29
CA GLY A 182 40.09 -9.61 39.75
C GLY A 182 39.23 -8.92 40.78
N PHE A 183 38.59 -7.83 40.36
CA PHE A 183 37.82 -6.96 41.24
C PHE A 183 36.44 -6.71 40.65
N ARG A 184 35.40 -6.80 41.47
CA ARG A 184 34.08 -6.27 41.10
C ARG A 184 33.97 -4.86 41.67
N CYS A 185 33.77 -3.91 40.77
CA CYS A 185 33.71 -2.49 41.09
C CYS A 185 32.28 -2.11 41.46
N ASP A 186 32.04 -1.76 42.72
CA ASP A 186 30.76 -1.24 43.21
C ASP A 186 30.53 0.19 42.67
N LEU A 187 29.28 0.48 42.28
CA LEU A 187 28.82 1.78 41.76
C LEU A 187 29.81 2.47 40.79
N PRO A 188 30.18 1.82 39.67
CA PRO A 188 31.26 2.29 38.80
C PRO A 188 30.98 3.64 38.14
N THR A 189 29.73 4.07 37.99
CA THR A 189 29.35 5.36 37.39
C THR A 189 29.61 6.56 38.29
N ARG A 190 29.82 6.33 39.60
CA ARG A 190 30.17 7.39 40.56
C ARG A 190 31.67 7.71 40.59
N VAL A 191 32.47 6.97 39.82
CA VAL A 191 33.91 7.17 39.65
C VAL A 191 34.18 7.51 38.18
N PRO A 192 34.93 8.59 37.87
CA PRO A 192 35.19 8.99 36.49
C PRO A 192 35.86 7.90 35.67
N ALA A 193 35.42 7.72 34.42
CA ALA A 193 35.94 6.70 33.51
C ALA A 193 37.45 6.79 33.25
N ALA A 194 38.05 7.98 33.39
CA ALA A 194 39.50 8.16 33.30
C ALA A 194 40.25 7.40 34.42
N ILE A 195 39.68 7.34 35.63
CA ILE A 195 40.25 6.61 36.76
C ILE A 195 40.18 5.11 36.50
N TRP A 196 39.04 4.62 36.01
CA TRP A 196 38.92 3.20 35.62
C TRP A 196 39.91 2.82 34.52
N ARG A 197 40.11 3.67 33.49
CA ARG A 197 41.12 3.45 32.45
C ARG A 197 42.53 3.36 33.03
N ARG A 198 42.88 4.24 33.97
CA ARG A 198 44.18 4.22 34.66
C ARG A 198 44.35 2.90 35.42
N LEU A 199 43.39 2.53 36.26
CA LEU A 199 43.49 1.37 37.13
C LEU A 199 43.53 0.05 36.34
N THR A 200 42.69 -0.09 35.32
CA THR A 200 42.67 -1.28 34.44
C THR A 200 43.95 -1.41 33.62
N ALA A 201 44.50 -0.30 33.12
CA ALA A 201 45.77 -0.30 32.41
C ALA A 201 46.99 -0.58 33.32
N ALA A 202 46.95 -0.14 34.58
CA ALA A 202 48.02 -0.37 35.55
C ALA A 202 48.11 -1.82 36.04
N LEU A 203 47.02 -2.59 35.89
CA LEU A 203 46.83 -3.94 36.41
C LEU A 203 46.27 -4.89 35.33
N PRO A 204 46.96 -5.06 34.18
CA PRO A 204 46.46 -5.87 33.07
C PRO A 204 46.29 -7.36 33.42
N GLN A 205 46.95 -7.83 34.48
CA GLN A 205 46.82 -9.19 35.01
C GLN A 205 45.53 -9.42 35.81
N ALA A 206 44.86 -8.35 36.27
CA ALA A 206 43.65 -8.43 37.08
C ALA A 206 42.41 -8.07 36.24
N ARG A 207 41.31 -8.80 36.45
CA ARG A 207 40.06 -8.57 35.71
C ARG A 207 39.13 -7.65 36.48
N PHE A 208 38.87 -6.46 35.96
CA PHE A 208 37.90 -5.52 36.52
C PHE A 208 36.51 -5.78 35.95
N LEU A 209 35.52 -6.00 36.82
CA LEU A 209 34.13 -6.29 36.48
C LEU A 209 33.25 -5.15 37.00
N ALA A 210 32.59 -4.41 36.12
CA ALA A 210 31.77 -3.26 36.51
C ALA A 210 30.37 -3.71 36.94
N TRP A 211 29.99 -3.48 38.21
CA TRP A 211 28.63 -3.74 38.68
C TRP A 211 27.65 -2.73 38.07
N THR A 212 27.06 -3.10 36.94
CA THR A 212 26.12 -2.26 36.16
C THR A 212 24.65 -2.61 36.37
N ALA A 213 24.39 -3.69 37.10
CA ALA A 213 23.04 -4.13 37.47
C ALA A 213 22.30 -3.01 38.23
N GLY A 214 21.16 -2.58 37.69
CA GLY A 214 20.32 -1.50 38.24
C GLY A 214 20.81 -0.08 37.93
N VAL A 215 21.87 0.10 37.14
CA VAL A 215 22.37 1.43 36.76
C VAL A 215 21.45 2.07 35.70
N PRO A 216 21.04 3.35 35.86
CA PRO A 216 20.22 4.04 34.88
C PRO A 216 20.87 4.10 33.49
N ALA A 217 20.07 3.90 32.44
CA ALA A 217 20.54 3.85 31.06
C ALA A 217 21.43 5.04 30.60
N PRO A 218 21.16 6.31 31.01
CA PRO A 218 22.00 7.45 30.61
C PRO A 218 23.42 7.43 31.19
N GLU A 219 23.66 6.70 32.28
CA GLU A 219 24.97 6.67 32.94
C GLU A 219 25.92 5.61 32.34
N LEU A 220 25.37 4.56 31.73
CA LEU A 220 26.13 3.44 31.17
C LEU A 220 27.17 3.84 30.09
N PRO A 221 26.87 4.73 29.12
CA PRO A 221 27.82 5.07 28.06
C PRO A 221 29.15 5.62 28.56
N ALA A 222 29.17 6.26 29.73
CA ALA A 222 30.39 6.81 30.32
C ALA A 222 31.44 5.73 30.63
N LEU A 223 31.02 4.48 30.84
CA LEU A 223 31.93 3.36 31.14
C LEU A 223 32.55 2.72 29.88
N ALA A 224 32.09 3.09 28.68
CA ALA A 224 32.63 2.54 27.44
C ALA A 224 34.12 2.90 27.28
N GLY A 225 34.95 1.91 26.95
CA GLY A 225 36.40 2.10 26.84
C GLY A 225 37.14 2.24 28.17
N ALA A 226 36.47 2.02 29.31
CA ALA A 226 37.09 2.08 30.64
C ALA A 226 38.00 0.90 30.99
N GLY A 227 38.09 -0.12 30.12
CA GLY A 227 38.94 -1.30 30.30
C GLY A 227 38.32 -2.45 31.11
N PHE A 228 37.03 -2.39 31.42
CA PHE A 228 36.33 -3.48 32.12
C PHE A 228 36.29 -4.76 31.29
N ALA A 229 36.57 -5.89 31.93
CA ALA A 229 36.55 -7.22 31.31
C ALA A 229 35.13 -7.80 31.17
N ALA A 230 34.20 -7.38 32.02
CA ALA A 230 32.78 -7.72 31.93
C ALA A 230 31.91 -6.71 32.69
N VAL A 231 30.61 -6.74 32.38
CA VAL A 231 29.53 -5.96 33.02
C VAL A 231 28.42 -6.90 33.46
N PHE A 232 27.52 -6.46 34.35
CA PHE A 232 26.43 -7.27 34.88
C PHE A 232 25.06 -6.76 34.41
N ASP A 233 24.18 -7.66 33.96
CA ASP A 233 22.81 -7.31 33.58
C ASP A 233 21.87 -7.20 34.79
N SER A 234 20.68 -6.64 34.54
CA SER A 234 19.61 -6.53 35.51
C SER A 234 18.60 -7.67 35.39
N LEU A 235 19.01 -8.86 34.92
CA LEU A 235 18.10 -10.00 34.70
C LEU A 235 17.30 -10.36 35.96
N GLY A 236 17.89 -10.27 37.15
CA GLY A 236 17.22 -10.58 38.42
C GLY A 236 15.97 -9.71 38.72
N TRP A 237 15.80 -8.57 38.05
CA TRP A 237 14.60 -7.72 38.17
C TRP A 237 13.63 -7.85 36.98
N TRP A 238 13.98 -8.66 35.99
CA TRP A 238 13.15 -8.82 34.79
C TRP A 238 11.94 -9.71 35.05
N ASP A 239 10.77 -9.20 34.68
CA ASP A 239 9.49 -9.91 34.74
C ASP A 239 9.29 -10.91 33.60
N VAL A 240 10.24 -10.97 32.64
CA VAL A 240 10.17 -11.79 31.42
C VAL A 240 9.15 -11.25 30.41
N GLU A 241 8.60 -10.05 30.64
CA GLU A 241 7.62 -9.41 29.75
C GLU A 241 8.12 -8.09 29.16
N GLY A 242 8.91 -7.31 29.91
CA GLY A 242 9.40 -5.99 29.48
C GLY A 242 10.47 -6.02 28.37
N SER A 243 10.48 -5.02 27.48
CA SER A 243 11.54 -4.88 26.44
C SER A 243 12.89 -4.44 26.99
N TRP A 244 12.91 -3.86 28.20
CA TRP A 244 14.04 -3.11 28.72
C TRP A 244 15.31 -3.96 28.90
N LEU A 245 15.20 -5.27 29.11
CA LEU A 245 16.37 -6.13 29.28
C LEU A 245 17.18 -6.24 27.98
N VAL A 246 16.49 -6.29 26.84
CA VAL A 246 17.15 -6.34 25.52
C VAL A 246 17.83 -5.00 25.21
N GLU A 247 17.17 -3.90 25.54
CA GLU A 247 17.74 -2.55 25.39
C GLU A 247 18.94 -2.34 26.32
N GLU A 248 18.87 -2.85 27.55
CA GLU A 248 19.98 -2.86 28.49
C GLU A 248 21.14 -3.70 27.94
N ALA A 249 20.87 -4.92 27.46
CA ALA A 249 21.89 -5.77 26.87
C ALA A 249 22.61 -5.09 25.70
N ALA A 250 21.88 -4.38 24.84
CA ALA A 250 22.49 -3.60 23.74
C ALA A 250 23.46 -2.53 24.29
N ARG A 251 23.05 -1.76 25.31
CA ARG A 251 23.91 -0.75 25.96
C ARG A 251 25.13 -1.35 26.64
N LEU A 252 24.93 -2.44 27.40
CA LEU A 252 25.99 -3.12 28.13
C LEU A 252 27.01 -3.76 27.19
N SER A 253 26.55 -4.37 26.08
CA SER A 253 27.42 -5.01 25.08
C SER A 253 28.41 -4.03 24.42
N ALA A 254 28.10 -2.73 24.39
CA ALA A 254 29.02 -1.68 23.93
C ALA A 254 30.20 -1.49 24.89
N ILE A 255 29.99 -1.73 26.20
CA ILE A 255 30.99 -1.60 27.25
C ILE A 255 31.86 -2.87 27.30
N ALA A 256 31.26 -4.02 27.60
CA ALA A 256 31.97 -5.29 27.78
C ALA A 256 31.01 -6.50 27.62
N PRO A 257 31.51 -7.73 27.52
CA PRO A 257 30.69 -8.94 27.63
C PRO A 257 29.86 -8.97 28.93
N ILE A 258 28.64 -9.49 28.83
CA ILE A 258 27.64 -9.46 29.91
C ILE A 258 27.71 -10.74 30.74
N ILE A 259 27.80 -10.60 32.07
CA ILE A 259 27.59 -11.65 33.06
C ILE A 259 26.15 -11.52 33.56
N SER A 260 25.36 -12.59 33.42
CA SER A 260 23.98 -12.56 33.88
C SER A 260 23.86 -12.77 35.38
N THR A 261 23.00 -11.99 36.02
CA THR A 261 22.78 -12.03 37.47
C THR A 261 21.41 -12.65 37.78
N VAL A 262 21.38 -13.73 38.56
CA VAL A 262 20.10 -14.36 38.94
C VAL A 262 19.32 -13.49 39.94
N GLU A 263 20.04 -12.80 40.83
CA GLU A 263 19.53 -11.77 41.75
C GLU A 263 20.69 -10.91 42.26
N ALA A 264 20.39 -9.72 42.80
CA ALA A 264 21.39 -8.85 43.39
C ALA A 264 21.92 -9.41 44.73
N PRO A 265 23.24 -9.39 44.97
CA PRO A 265 23.83 -10.03 46.15
C PRO A 265 23.25 -9.63 47.51
N PHE A 266 23.16 -8.32 47.77
CA PHE A 266 22.61 -7.75 49.01
C PHE A 266 21.22 -7.14 48.81
N GLY A 267 20.56 -7.47 47.69
CA GLY A 267 19.24 -6.96 47.34
C GLY A 267 18.10 -7.87 47.80
N PRO A 268 16.85 -7.51 47.46
CA PRO A 268 15.69 -8.37 47.67
C PRO A 268 15.87 -9.74 47.00
N ARG A 269 15.55 -10.82 47.71
CA ARG A 269 15.71 -12.19 47.23
C ARG A 269 14.56 -12.59 46.31
N LEU A 270 14.86 -13.29 45.22
CA LEU A 270 13.89 -13.75 44.23
C LEU A 270 12.85 -14.69 44.88
N ALA A 271 13.30 -15.61 45.73
CA ALA A 271 12.43 -16.54 46.45
C ALA A 271 11.47 -15.85 47.45
N ALA A 272 11.70 -14.58 47.80
CA ALA A 272 10.84 -13.81 48.68
C ALA A 272 9.66 -13.14 47.96
N ARG A 273 9.68 -13.09 46.62
CA ARG A 273 8.60 -12.49 45.81
C ARG A 273 7.32 -13.32 45.84
N ASP A 274 7.46 -14.63 46.01
CA ASP A 274 6.36 -15.58 46.05
C ASP A 274 6.18 -16.14 47.46
N ALA A 275 4.94 -16.15 47.95
CA ALA A 275 4.62 -16.72 49.25
C ALA A 275 4.82 -18.24 49.29
N ASP A 276 4.54 -18.92 48.18
CA ASP A 276 4.53 -20.37 48.03
C ASP A 276 5.89 -20.93 47.55
N ALA A 277 6.31 -22.06 48.12
CA ALA A 277 7.64 -22.63 47.88
C ALA A 277 7.82 -23.18 46.46
N TRP A 278 6.78 -23.81 45.87
CA TRP A 278 6.91 -24.37 44.51
C TRP A 278 6.97 -23.25 43.47
N THR A 279 6.17 -22.18 43.65
CA THR A 279 6.17 -21.02 42.74
C THR A 279 7.52 -20.30 42.80
N ALA A 280 8.06 -20.11 44.00
CA ALA A 280 9.39 -19.55 44.22
C ALA A 280 10.50 -20.40 43.57
N GLU A 281 10.41 -21.73 43.65
CA GLU A 281 11.34 -22.64 42.99
C GLU A 281 11.29 -22.50 41.46
N ARG A 282 10.09 -22.45 40.86
CA ARG A 282 9.95 -22.24 39.40
C ARG A 282 10.48 -20.89 38.96
N ALA A 283 10.21 -19.82 39.73
CA ALA A 283 10.76 -18.50 39.45
C ALA A 283 12.30 -18.51 39.46
N ALA A 284 12.90 -19.16 40.46
CA ALA A 284 14.35 -19.28 40.59
C ALA A 284 14.97 -20.14 39.48
N ARG A 285 14.34 -21.27 39.12
CA ARG A 285 14.76 -22.10 37.97
C ARG A 285 14.67 -21.34 36.66
N ARG A 286 13.60 -20.59 36.43
CA ARG A 286 13.43 -19.74 35.24
C ARG A 286 14.54 -18.72 35.10
N HIS A 287 14.84 -17.97 36.16
CA HIS A 287 15.90 -16.96 36.13
C HIS A 287 17.28 -17.58 35.95
N LEU A 288 17.54 -18.74 36.55
CA LEU A 288 18.78 -19.48 36.34
C LEU A 288 18.94 -19.94 34.88
N GLN A 289 17.88 -20.47 34.26
CA GLN A 289 17.91 -20.89 32.86
C GLN A 289 17.98 -19.72 31.88
N LEU A 290 17.32 -18.60 32.17
CA LEU A 290 17.47 -17.35 31.43
C LEU A 290 18.91 -16.83 31.51
N ALA A 291 19.50 -16.81 32.71
CA ALA A 291 20.89 -16.40 32.90
C ALA A 291 21.84 -17.30 32.10
N ALA A 292 21.59 -18.61 32.09
CA ALA A 292 22.31 -19.57 31.27
C ALA A 292 22.04 -19.42 29.76
N GLY A 293 20.90 -18.90 29.32
CA GLY A 293 20.60 -18.67 27.91
C GLY A 293 21.18 -17.38 27.34
N LEU A 294 21.21 -16.32 28.16
CA LEU A 294 21.48 -14.94 27.74
C LEU A 294 22.91 -14.49 28.04
N GLY A 295 23.43 -14.83 29.22
CA GLY A 295 24.73 -14.38 29.69
C GLY A 295 25.91 -15.02 28.96
N ALA A 296 27.01 -14.27 28.87
CA ALA A 296 28.31 -14.87 28.60
C ALA A 296 28.80 -15.62 29.85
N GLY A 297 28.66 -15.04 31.05
CA GLY A 297 28.96 -15.66 32.35
C GLY A 297 27.78 -15.61 33.32
N LEU A 298 27.99 -16.05 34.56
CA LEU A 298 26.95 -16.14 35.61
C LEU A 298 27.44 -15.57 36.95
N LEU A 299 26.59 -14.84 37.67
CA LEU A 299 26.79 -14.51 39.09
C LEU A 299 25.61 -15.03 39.92
N VAL A 300 25.93 -15.77 40.98
CA VAL A 300 24.97 -16.28 41.97
C VAL A 300 25.38 -15.87 43.37
N PRO A 301 24.51 -15.23 44.17
CA PRO A 301 24.85 -14.90 45.54
C PRO A 301 24.57 -16.04 46.53
N MET A 302 25.34 -16.05 47.62
CA MET A 302 25.19 -17.02 48.71
C MET A 302 23.74 -17.18 49.17
N GLY A 303 23.29 -18.44 49.26
CA GLY A 303 21.96 -18.84 49.68
C GLY A 303 20.89 -18.89 48.58
N PHE A 304 21.22 -18.54 47.32
CA PHE A 304 20.26 -18.64 46.21
C PHE A 304 19.87 -20.09 45.94
N GLU A 305 20.84 -21.01 46.05
CA GLU A 305 20.66 -22.45 45.88
C GLU A 305 19.61 -23.02 46.83
N TYR A 306 19.43 -22.40 48.00
CA TYR A 306 18.50 -22.84 49.05
C TYR A 306 17.19 -22.04 49.07
N GLY A 307 17.00 -21.13 48.10
CA GLY A 307 15.81 -20.27 48.07
C GLY A 307 15.71 -19.32 49.26
N ALA A 308 16.85 -18.79 49.74
CA ALA A 308 16.87 -17.85 50.85
C ALA A 308 15.94 -16.66 50.60
N ARG A 309 15.00 -16.41 51.54
CA ARG A 309 14.01 -15.31 51.44
C ARG A 309 14.46 -14.03 52.13
N ARG A 310 15.39 -14.12 53.08
CA ARG A 310 15.96 -12.95 53.76
C ARG A 310 17.13 -12.40 52.93
N PRO A 311 17.15 -11.10 52.59
CA PRO A 311 18.33 -10.46 52.01
C PRO A 311 19.56 -10.64 52.90
N LEU A 312 20.74 -10.74 52.28
CA LEU A 312 22.01 -10.66 53.01
C LEU A 312 22.12 -9.26 53.63
N ASP A 313 22.43 -9.18 54.92
CA ASP A 313 22.60 -7.92 55.64
C ASP A 313 24.11 -7.61 55.77
N PRO A 314 24.62 -6.54 55.13
CA PRO A 314 26.04 -6.25 55.11
C PRO A 314 26.58 -5.70 56.46
N ALA A 315 25.74 -5.46 57.46
CA ALA A 315 26.15 -4.96 58.78
C ALA A 315 25.80 -5.91 59.94
N ARG A 316 24.70 -6.64 59.84
CA ARG A 316 24.11 -7.37 60.98
C ARG A 316 24.25 -8.89 60.91
N ASP A 317 24.51 -9.46 59.74
CA ASP A 317 24.70 -10.90 59.61
C ASP A 317 25.87 -11.40 60.45
N ARG A 318 25.78 -12.64 60.95
CA ARG A 318 26.82 -13.30 61.75
C ARG A 318 26.96 -14.77 61.30
N PRO A 319 28.05 -15.47 61.64
CA PRO A 319 28.29 -16.81 61.09
C PRO A 319 27.18 -17.83 61.37
N GLY A 320 26.50 -17.72 62.53
CA GLY A 320 25.36 -18.59 62.87
C GLY A 320 24.10 -18.38 62.02
N ASP A 321 23.98 -17.27 61.28
CA ASP A 321 22.84 -17.01 60.40
C ASP A 321 22.89 -17.88 59.13
N TRP A 322 24.07 -18.37 58.73
CA TRP A 322 24.21 -19.29 57.59
C TRP A 322 23.54 -20.64 57.88
N ASP A 323 23.80 -21.22 59.06
CA ASP A 323 23.17 -22.47 59.51
C ASP A 323 21.64 -22.32 59.65
N TRP A 324 21.16 -21.11 59.96
CA TRP A 324 19.74 -20.81 59.97
C TRP A 324 19.16 -20.80 58.55
N LEU A 325 19.83 -20.14 57.60
CA LEU A 325 19.40 -20.08 56.21
C LEU A 325 19.32 -21.46 55.56
N GLU A 326 20.32 -22.31 55.78
CA GLU A 326 20.35 -23.68 55.24
C GLU A 326 19.24 -24.55 55.83
N ARG A 327 18.95 -24.44 57.14
CA ARG A 327 17.84 -25.17 57.78
C ARG A 327 16.45 -24.68 57.39
N GLN A 328 16.33 -23.47 56.86
CA GLN A 328 15.07 -22.89 56.40
C GLN A 328 14.94 -22.91 54.87
N ALA A 329 15.75 -23.73 54.18
CA ALA A 329 15.72 -23.86 52.73
C ALA A 329 14.32 -24.22 52.21
N GLY A 330 13.82 -23.44 51.25
CA GLY A 330 12.51 -23.69 50.62
C GLY A 330 12.57 -24.73 49.50
N PHE A 331 13.74 -24.90 48.89
CA PHE A 331 14.05 -25.83 47.80
C PHE A 331 15.58 -25.92 47.64
N ASP A 332 16.08 -26.86 46.83
CA ASP A 332 17.51 -27.00 46.52
C ASP A 332 17.76 -26.98 45.00
N LEU A 333 18.46 -25.95 44.53
CA LEU A 333 18.85 -25.76 43.13
C LEU A 333 20.29 -26.18 42.83
N SER A 334 20.99 -26.86 43.74
CA SER A 334 22.39 -27.27 43.56
C SER A 334 22.60 -28.10 42.29
N ALA A 335 21.66 -28.97 41.92
CA ALA A 335 21.71 -29.72 40.66
C ALA A 335 21.51 -28.83 39.43
N ALA A 336 20.53 -27.93 39.47
CA ALA A 336 20.25 -27.00 38.38
C ALA A 336 21.41 -26.00 38.17
N LEU A 337 22.07 -25.58 39.26
CA LEU A 337 23.26 -24.74 39.22
C LEU A 337 24.43 -25.46 38.55
N ARG A 338 24.66 -26.74 38.86
CA ARG A 338 25.67 -27.56 38.15
C ARG A 338 25.37 -27.66 36.65
N GLU A 339 24.11 -27.85 36.27
CA GLU A 339 23.69 -27.91 34.86
C GLU A 339 23.89 -26.56 34.15
N ALA A 340 23.47 -25.46 34.76
CA ALA A 340 23.66 -24.11 34.22
C ALA A 340 25.15 -23.77 34.08
N ASN A 341 25.96 -24.08 35.10
CA ASN A 341 27.40 -23.89 35.07
C ASN A 341 28.08 -24.74 33.99
N ALA A 342 27.61 -25.96 33.73
CA ALA A 342 28.11 -26.81 32.65
C ALA A 342 27.73 -26.26 31.26
N ALA A 343 26.50 -25.75 31.08
CA ALA A 343 26.04 -25.15 29.83
C ALA A 343 26.81 -23.86 29.47
N ILE A 344 27.25 -23.11 30.49
CA ILE A 344 28.05 -21.88 30.31
C ILE A 344 29.55 -22.19 30.15
N ALA A 345 30.06 -23.28 30.73
CA ALA A 345 31.49 -23.61 30.74
C ALA A 345 32.13 -23.65 29.33
N ALA A 346 31.37 -24.06 28.31
CA ALA A 346 31.83 -24.14 26.93
C ALA A 346 31.85 -22.78 26.20
N ARG A 347 31.41 -21.69 26.84
CA ARG A 347 31.30 -20.36 26.23
C ARG A 347 32.52 -19.51 26.52
N SER A 348 33.00 -18.84 25.47
CA SER A 348 33.96 -17.75 25.62
C SER A 348 33.28 -16.48 26.11
N LEU A 349 34.03 -15.66 26.83
CA LEU A 349 33.60 -14.33 27.26
C LEU A 349 33.66 -13.36 26.08
N THR A 350 32.64 -13.40 25.23
CA THR A 350 32.52 -12.53 24.06
C THR A 350 31.27 -11.67 24.13
N ARG A 351 31.31 -10.54 23.41
CA ARG A 351 30.14 -9.70 23.19
C ARG A 351 29.16 -10.46 22.30
N ALA A 352 27.88 -10.41 22.64
CA ALA A 352 26.81 -11.06 21.90
C ALA A 352 25.67 -10.07 21.70
N GLU A 353 25.16 -9.97 20.47
CA GLU A 353 23.89 -9.27 20.22
C GLU A 353 22.74 -10.11 20.79
N LEU A 354 21.84 -9.46 21.51
CA LEU A 354 20.57 -10.03 21.96
C LEU A 354 19.43 -9.36 21.19
N ARG A 355 18.62 -10.15 20.49
CA ARG A 355 17.52 -9.66 19.65
C ARG A 355 16.18 -10.20 20.15
N PRO A 356 15.13 -9.36 20.27
CA PRO A 356 13.80 -9.85 20.60
C PRO A 356 13.14 -10.43 19.34
N LEU A 357 12.60 -11.63 19.45
CA LEU A 357 11.79 -12.26 18.39
C LEU A 357 10.28 -12.18 18.67
N SER A 358 9.89 -11.94 19.92
CA SER A 358 8.52 -11.64 20.33
C SER A 358 8.43 -10.22 20.90
N GLY A 359 7.24 -9.62 20.83
CA GLY A 359 6.98 -8.34 21.48
C GLY A 359 6.82 -8.46 23.00
N PRO A 360 6.84 -7.32 23.74
CA PRO A 360 6.55 -7.28 25.17
C PRO A 360 5.16 -7.85 25.50
N GLY A 361 5.04 -8.58 26.61
CA GLY A 361 3.78 -9.19 27.05
C GLY A 361 3.27 -10.37 26.19
N ALA A 362 4.10 -10.90 25.27
CA ALA A 362 3.75 -12.10 24.53
C ALA A 362 3.65 -13.33 25.47
N PRO A 363 2.77 -14.32 25.19
CA PRO A 363 2.64 -15.52 26.01
C PRO A 363 3.95 -16.31 26.18
N VAL A 364 4.87 -16.19 25.23
CA VAL A 364 6.23 -16.72 25.31
C VAL A 364 7.19 -15.59 24.93
N ALA A 365 8.13 -15.27 25.81
CA ALA A 365 9.23 -14.39 25.52
C ALA A 365 10.26 -15.15 24.66
N ALA A 366 10.44 -14.73 23.42
CA ALA A 366 11.38 -15.30 22.47
C ALA A 366 12.52 -14.33 22.21
N LEU A 367 13.75 -14.74 22.54
CA LEU A 367 14.97 -13.95 22.36
C LEU A 367 15.98 -14.75 21.53
N LEU A 368 16.74 -14.09 20.66
CA LEU A 368 17.82 -14.68 19.89
C LEU A 368 19.16 -14.04 20.31
N ARG A 369 20.07 -14.85 20.84
CA ARG A 369 21.43 -14.44 21.20
C ARG A 369 22.41 -14.87 20.12
N ALA A 370 22.97 -13.94 19.36
CA ALA A 370 23.99 -14.24 18.36
C ALA A 370 25.31 -14.72 19.03
N ALA A 371 26.08 -15.59 18.35
CA ALA A 371 27.40 -16.00 18.83
C ALA A 371 28.49 -14.91 18.69
N GLY A 372 28.12 -13.69 18.27
CA GLY A 372 29.01 -12.55 18.11
C GLY A 372 28.26 -11.21 18.26
N PRO A 373 28.98 -10.08 18.13
CA PRO A 373 28.43 -8.75 18.37
C PRO A 373 27.46 -8.27 17.28
N ASP A 374 27.40 -8.94 16.12
CA ASP A 374 26.49 -8.62 15.02
C ASP A 374 25.81 -9.90 14.52
N ALA A 375 24.49 -9.96 14.63
CA ALA A 375 23.68 -11.09 14.19
C ALA A 375 23.71 -11.29 12.66
N ARG A 376 24.10 -10.29 11.86
CA ARG A 376 24.21 -10.37 10.39
C ARG A 376 25.41 -11.20 9.94
N GLU A 377 26.47 -11.21 10.73
CA GLU A 377 27.72 -11.93 10.44
C GLU A 377 27.80 -13.28 11.16
N ALA A 378 26.99 -13.45 12.21
CA ALA A 378 26.96 -14.67 13.00
C ALA A 378 26.47 -15.86 12.16
N ARG A 379 27.18 -16.99 12.26
CA ARG A 379 26.77 -18.28 11.66
C ARG A 379 26.03 -19.20 12.63
N ALA A 380 26.03 -18.85 13.91
CA ALA A 380 25.35 -19.57 14.98
C ALA A 380 24.70 -18.58 15.95
N ALA A 381 23.56 -18.96 16.52
CA ALA A 381 22.88 -18.22 17.57
C ALA A 381 22.14 -19.18 18.51
N THR A 382 21.72 -18.68 19.68
CA THR A 382 20.87 -19.41 20.63
C THR A 382 19.50 -18.76 20.66
N LEU A 383 18.46 -19.52 20.32
CA LEU A 383 17.07 -19.14 20.55
C LEU A 383 16.68 -19.51 21.98
N VAL A 384 16.22 -18.52 22.75
CA VAL A 384 15.71 -18.65 24.12
C VAL A 384 14.21 -18.42 24.09
N LEU A 385 13.44 -19.43 24.48
CA LEU A 385 11.99 -19.33 24.65
C LEU A 385 11.66 -19.46 26.13
N ALA A 386 10.99 -18.47 26.72
CA ALA A 386 10.66 -18.46 28.15
C ALA A 386 9.18 -18.19 28.39
N ASN A 387 8.58 -18.95 29.30
CA ASN A 387 7.22 -18.74 29.77
C ASN A 387 7.19 -17.77 30.98
N PRO A 388 6.60 -16.56 30.84
CA PRO A 388 6.47 -15.61 31.94
C PRO A 388 5.45 -16.04 33.01
N ASP A 389 4.50 -16.93 32.70
CA ASP A 389 3.52 -17.44 33.66
C ASP A 389 4.08 -18.63 34.46
N LEU A 390 4.11 -18.52 35.79
CA LEU A 390 4.60 -19.58 36.68
C LEU A 390 3.55 -20.67 36.97
N ARG A 391 2.28 -20.43 36.63
CA ARG A 391 1.13 -21.32 36.91
C ARG A 391 0.52 -21.95 35.65
N GLY A 392 0.47 -21.21 34.53
CA GLY A 392 -0.05 -21.66 33.24
C GLY A 392 1.02 -22.04 32.22
N GLY A 393 0.71 -23.00 31.33
CA GLY A 393 1.56 -23.30 30.17
C GLY A 393 1.32 -22.33 29.02
N ALA A 394 2.30 -22.17 28.13
CA ALA A 394 2.23 -21.23 27.00
C ALA A 394 2.78 -21.85 25.71
N SER A 395 2.42 -21.29 24.56
CA SER A 395 2.88 -21.83 23.26
C SER A 395 3.23 -20.76 22.26
N VAL A 396 4.18 -21.07 21.37
CA VAL A 396 4.60 -20.20 20.27
C VAL A 396 4.85 -21.00 19.00
N THR A 397 4.42 -20.47 17.87
CA THR A 397 4.70 -21.06 16.55
C THR A 397 5.91 -20.39 15.94
N LEU A 398 6.89 -21.15 15.47
CA LEU A 398 8.17 -20.58 15.03
C LEU A 398 8.04 -19.59 13.86
N SER A 399 7.03 -19.73 13.00
CA SER A 399 6.81 -18.87 11.84
C SER A 399 6.54 -17.42 12.25
N SER A 400 5.98 -17.17 13.44
CA SER A 400 5.77 -15.81 13.94
C SER A 400 7.08 -15.13 14.37
N LEU A 401 8.15 -15.91 14.60
CA LEU A 401 9.45 -15.42 15.07
C LEU A 401 10.44 -15.15 13.92
N LEU A 402 10.26 -15.81 12.76
CA LEU A 402 11.22 -15.78 11.66
C LEU A 402 11.48 -14.39 11.05
N PRO A 403 10.47 -13.51 10.84
CA PRO A 403 10.72 -12.17 10.32
C PRO A 403 11.66 -11.37 11.24
N ALA A 404 11.48 -11.49 12.56
CA ALA A 404 12.31 -10.81 13.56
C ALA A 404 13.74 -11.40 13.66
N ALA A 405 13.94 -12.65 13.23
CA ALA A 405 15.26 -13.27 13.16
C ALA A 405 16.14 -12.75 12.01
N GLY A 406 15.66 -11.78 11.22
CA GLY A 406 16.44 -11.06 10.21
C GLY A 406 16.85 -11.91 9.00
N GLY A 407 16.15 -13.01 8.72
CA GLY A 407 16.42 -13.91 7.60
C GLY A 407 17.66 -14.80 7.74
N ALA A 408 18.53 -14.52 8.71
CA ALA A 408 19.79 -15.23 8.92
C ALA A 408 19.62 -16.57 9.63
N PHE A 409 18.60 -16.77 10.47
CA PHE A 409 18.43 -17.99 11.27
C PHE A 409 17.01 -18.55 11.16
N THR A 410 16.86 -19.70 10.50
CA THR A 410 15.53 -20.29 10.22
C THR A 410 15.39 -21.75 10.65
N ARG A 411 16.43 -22.34 11.24
CA ARG A 411 16.45 -23.73 11.71
C ARG A 411 16.89 -23.78 13.16
N PHE A 412 16.09 -24.42 14.04
CA PHE A 412 16.31 -24.44 15.48
C PHE A 412 16.37 -25.87 16.02
N ARG A 413 17.48 -26.24 16.70
CA ARG A 413 17.72 -27.58 17.29
C ARG A 413 17.74 -27.51 18.83
N PRO A 414 17.01 -28.36 19.57
CA PRO A 414 17.01 -28.31 21.05
C PRO A 414 18.39 -28.56 21.70
N VAL A 415 18.73 -27.82 22.75
CA VAL A 415 19.97 -28.00 23.56
C VAL A 415 19.72 -28.99 24.72
N ALA A 416 20.72 -29.80 25.10
CA ALA A 416 20.65 -30.76 26.21
C ALA A 416 20.28 -30.10 27.56
N PRO A 417 19.53 -30.78 28.47
CA PRO A 417 19.24 -32.22 28.49
C PRO A 417 18.03 -32.64 27.65
N THR A 418 17.36 -31.71 26.94
CA THR A 418 16.14 -31.98 26.16
C THR A 418 16.32 -33.01 25.02
N GLN A 419 17.57 -33.38 24.69
CA GLN A 419 17.92 -34.49 23.79
C GLN A 419 17.37 -35.86 24.24
N HIS A 420 17.06 -36.05 25.52
CA HIS A 420 16.55 -37.34 26.04
C HIS A 420 15.02 -37.51 25.94
N ARG A 421 14.29 -36.55 25.36
CA ARG A 421 12.86 -36.70 25.02
C ARG A 421 12.70 -37.26 23.59
N PRO A 422 11.59 -37.98 23.27
CA PRO A 422 11.36 -38.50 21.92
C PRO A 422 11.38 -37.38 20.87
N GLY A 423 12.27 -37.47 19.87
CA GLY A 423 12.49 -36.42 18.87
C GLY A 423 13.59 -35.40 19.22
N GLY A 424 14.29 -35.57 20.34
CA GLY A 424 15.42 -34.73 20.78
C GLY A 424 16.63 -34.83 19.85
N GLY A 425 16.66 -34.00 18.81
CA GLY A 425 17.78 -33.88 17.86
C GLY A 425 17.39 -33.41 16.46
N VAL A 426 16.09 -33.48 16.10
CA VAL A 426 15.60 -33.01 14.80
C VAL A 426 15.36 -31.49 14.83
N PRO A 427 15.85 -30.72 13.85
CA PRO A 427 15.53 -29.30 13.75
C PRO A 427 14.02 -29.08 13.62
N LEU A 428 13.48 -28.15 14.39
CA LEU A 428 12.08 -27.77 14.25
C LEU A 428 11.86 -27.07 12.91
N GLY A 429 10.80 -27.47 12.20
CA GLY A 429 10.37 -26.81 10.97
C GLY A 429 9.79 -25.42 11.26
N PRO A 430 9.76 -24.51 10.25
CA PRO A 430 9.21 -23.16 10.38
C PRO A 430 7.79 -23.08 10.96
N THR A 431 6.98 -24.11 10.76
CA THR A 431 5.58 -24.17 11.21
C THR A 431 5.38 -24.94 12.52
N ALA A 432 6.46 -25.39 13.18
CA ALA A 432 6.35 -26.11 14.43
C ALA A 432 5.89 -25.19 15.58
N THR A 433 5.05 -25.71 16.46
CA THR A 433 4.62 -25.04 17.70
C THR A 433 5.37 -25.63 18.89
N VAL A 434 6.03 -24.79 19.67
CA VAL A 434 6.71 -25.16 20.91
C VAL A 434 5.76 -24.86 22.09
N GLN A 435 5.45 -25.88 22.88
CA GLN A 435 4.65 -25.78 24.11
C GLN A 435 5.57 -25.73 25.33
N LEU A 436 5.47 -24.72 26.19
CA LEU A 436 6.27 -24.55 27.41
C LEU A 436 5.43 -24.79 28.67
N ASP A 437 5.98 -25.54 29.63
CA ASP A 437 5.42 -25.72 30.97
C ASP A 437 5.44 -24.39 31.75
N PRO A 438 4.68 -24.25 32.86
CA PRO A 438 4.67 -23.02 33.64
C PRO A 438 6.06 -22.65 34.17
N GLY A 439 6.53 -21.45 33.83
CA GLY A 439 7.86 -20.94 34.15
C GLY A 439 9.02 -21.59 33.38
N GLU A 440 8.75 -22.47 32.41
CA GLU A 440 9.80 -23.18 31.67
C GLU A 440 10.57 -22.26 30.73
N VAL A 441 11.89 -22.48 30.64
CA VAL A 441 12.77 -21.89 29.62
C VAL A 441 13.36 -23.01 28.77
N ARG A 442 13.28 -22.88 27.43
CA ARG A 442 13.92 -23.79 26.48
C ARG A 442 14.90 -23.07 25.58
N LEU A 443 16.05 -23.72 25.38
CA LEU A 443 17.14 -23.22 24.55
C LEU A 443 17.26 -24.06 23.28
N PHE A 444 17.43 -23.41 22.13
CA PHE A 444 17.68 -24.05 20.84
C PHE A 444 18.91 -23.44 20.16
N GLU A 445 19.73 -24.26 19.51
CA GLU A 445 20.77 -23.81 18.58
C GLU A 445 20.13 -23.41 17.26
N ALA A 446 20.49 -22.23 16.76
CA ALA A 446 19.98 -21.67 15.51
C ALA A 446 21.07 -21.68 14.42
N GLU A 447 20.75 -22.22 13.24
CA GLU A 447 21.67 -22.34 12.10
C GLU A 447 21.26 -21.43 10.93
N ALA A 448 22.25 -20.83 10.28
CA ALA A 448 22.04 -20.01 9.09
C ALA A 448 21.94 -20.83 7.79
N PRO A 449 20.86 -20.71 7.00
CA PRO A 449 20.74 -21.41 5.72
C PRO A 449 21.67 -20.79 4.66
N ARG A 450 22.02 -21.59 3.64
CA ARG A 450 22.76 -21.07 2.47
C ARG A 450 21.86 -20.13 1.65
N PRO A 451 22.38 -18.98 1.14
CA PRO A 451 21.60 -18.08 0.29
C PRO A 451 21.20 -18.76 -1.02
N ILE A 452 20.05 -18.36 -1.57
CA ILE A 452 19.59 -18.82 -2.89
C ILE A 452 20.45 -18.11 -3.94
N LEU A 453 21.27 -18.89 -4.64
CA LEU A 453 22.03 -18.44 -5.81
C LEU A 453 21.41 -19.06 -7.06
N SER A 454 21.32 -18.30 -8.16
CA SER A 454 20.82 -18.84 -9.42
C SER A 454 21.65 -20.06 -9.84
N ALA A 455 21.01 -21.22 -9.99
CA ALA A 455 21.68 -22.49 -10.29
C ALA A 455 22.11 -22.63 -11.76
N THR A 456 21.72 -21.68 -12.61
CA THR A 456 22.01 -21.67 -14.06
C THR A 456 22.47 -20.27 -14.46
N ALA A 457 23.52 -20.21 -15.29
CA ALA A 457 23.72 -19.05 -16.16
C ALA A 457 22.39 -18.83 -16.90
N VAL A 458 21.88 -17.61 -16.82
CA VAL A 458 20.55 -17.20 -17.28
C VAL A 458 20.22 -17.84 -18.65
N PRO A 459 19.05 -18.47 -18.84
CA PRO A 459 18.68 -19.08 -20.12
C PRO A 459 18.69 -18.04 -21.25
N ALA A 460 19.14 -18.43 -22.43
CA ALA A 460 19.40 -17.62 -23.63
C ALA A 460 18.18 -16.86 -24.25
N ALA A 461 17.11 -16.61 -23.50
CA ALA A 461 15.96 -15.81 -23.91
C ALA A 461 15.85 -14.45 -23.21
N ALA A 462 16.66 -14.19 -22.17
CA ALA A 462 16.91 -12.82 -21.72
C ALA A 462 18.09 -12.27 -22.55
N PRO A 463 17.97 -11.12 -23.23
CA PRO A 463 19.10 -10.54 -23.96
C PRO A 463 20.24 -10.35 -22.97
N GLU A 464 21.41 -10.91 -23.28
CA GLU A 464 22.62 -10.68 -22.50
C GLU A 464 22.80 -9.17 -22.34
N LYS A 465 22.51 -8.64 -21.15
CA LYS A 465 22.77 -7.23 -20.83
C LYS A 465 24.27 -7.04 -20.63
N ASN A 466 25.03 -7.15 -21.72
CA ASN A 466 26.38 -6.62 -21.85
C ASN A 466 26.33 -5.12 -21.55
N VAL A 467 27.41 -4.57 -20.98
CA VAL A 467 27.61 -3.12 -20.75
C VAL A 467 27.19 -2.27 -21.96
N LEU A 468 27.44 -2.73 -23.20
CA LEU A 468 27.00 -2.06 -24.41
C LEU A 468 25.47 -1.98 -24.54
N ALA A 469 24.75 -3.05 -24.20
CA ALA A 469 23.29 -3.06 -24.16
C ALA A 469 22.72 -2.18 -23.03
N ALA A 470 23.41 -2.14 -21.88
CA ALA A 470 23.06 -1.22 -20.79
C ALA A 470 23.32 0.25 -21.15
N ALA A 471 24.40 0.55 -21.87
CA ALA A 471 24.78 1.90 -22.28
C ALA A 471 23.86 2.50 -23.36
N VAL A 472 23.20 1.67 -24.17
CA VAL A 472 22.19 2.12 -25.16
C VAL A 472 20.76 2.04 -24.64
N SER A 473 20.55 1.63 -23.39
CA SER A 473 19.22 1.65 -22.78
C SER A 473 18.73 3.09 -22.61
N PRO A 474 17.41 3.34 -22.71
CA PRO A 474 16.85 4.67 -22.47
C PRO A 474 17.28 5.18 -21.09
N ARG A 475 17.96 6.35 -21.06
CA ARG A 475 18.44 6.96 -19.82
C ARG A 475 17.32 7.63 -19.03
N ILE A 476 16.37 8.23 -19.74
CA ILE A 476 15.22 8.93 -19.16
C ILE A 476 14.03 7.96 -19.13
N GLY A 477 13.47 7.76 -17.95
CA GLY A 477 12.24 7.00 -17.73
C GLY A 477 11.01 7.81 -18.12
N ILE A 478 10.10 7.17 -18.85
CA ILE A 478 8.77 7.70 -19.15
C ILE A 478 7.76 6.74 -18.54
N GLU A 479 7.04 7.20 -17.53
CA GLU A 479 6.13 6.38 -16.72
C GLU A 479 4.73 7.00 -16.68
N ALA A 480 3.74 6.18 -16.29
CA ALA A 480 2.37 6.60 -16.01
C ALA A 480 1.70 7.51 -17.07
N VAL A 481 1.95 7.23 -18.36
CA VAL A 481 1.33 7.96 -19.48
C VAL A 481 -0.18 7.75 -19.44
N SER A 482 -0.94 8.84 -19.39
CA SER A 482 -2.40 8.87 -19.25
C SER A 482 -2.99 9.94 -20.16
N PRO A 483 -4.15 9.72 -20.81
CA PRO A 483 -5.03 8.55 -20.66
C PRO A 483 -4.49 7.31 -21.39
N ALA A 484 -4.74 6.11 -20.85
CA ALA A 484 -4.38 4.85 -21.48
C ALA A 484 -5.39 3.75 -21.10
N VAL A 485 -5.66 2.83 -22.02
CA VAL A 485 -6.52 1.66 -21.77
C VAL A 485 -5.69 0.39 -21.96
N GLU A 486 -5.46 -0.34 -20.86
CA GLU A 486 -4.60 -1.55 -20.84
C GLU A 486 -3.22 -1.26 -21.45
N ASP A 487 -2.54 -0.22 -20.93
CA ASP A 487 -1.19 0.21 -21.35
C ASP A 487 -1.04 0.46 -22.86
N GLY A 488 -2.11 0.97 -23.49
CA GLY A 488 -2.13 1.30 -24.92
C GLY A 488 -2.59 0.16 -25.83
N ARG A 489 -3.09 -0.96 -25.28
CA ARG A 489 -3.64 -2.05 -26.10
C ARG A 489 -4.96 -1.67 -26.78
N PHE A 490 -5.78 -0.83 -26.16
CA PHE A 490 -7.07 -0.38 -26.71
C PHE A 490 -7.13 1.14 -26.82
N PRO A 491 -7.89 1.69 -27.78
CA PRO A 491 -8.01 3.12 -27.93
C PRO A 491 -8.76 3.76 -26.76
N VAL A 492 -8.23 4.89 -26.29
CA VAL A 492 -9.00 5.86 -25.50
C VAL A 492 -10.08 6.46 -26.41
N LYS A 493 -11.29 6.67 -25.91
CA LYS A 493 -12.39 7.24 -26.70
C LYS A 493 -12.70 8.66 -26.30
N ARG A 494 -12.87 9.53 -27.30
CA ARG A 494 -13.17 10.95 -27.15
C ARG A 494 -14.15 11.41 -28.23
N ILE A 495 -14.63 12.63 -28.10
CA ILE A 495 -15.47 13.28 -29.11
C ILE A 495 -14.61 14.27 -29.91
N VAL A 496 -14.78 14.31 -31.23
CA VAL A 496 -14.14 15.30 -32.10
C VAL A 496 -14.50 16.73 -31.63
N GLY A 497 -13.51 17.61 -31.60
CA GLY A 497 -13.59 18.95 -31.01
C GLY A 497 -13.15 19.01 -29.54
N GLU A 498 -13.02 17.88 -28.85
CA GLU A 498 -12.44 17.85 -27.50
C GLU A 498 -10.93 18.11 -27.52
N VAL A 499 -10.44 18.68 -26.42
CA VAL A 499 -9.01 18.81 -26.15
C VAL A 499 -8.60 17.68 -25.23
N VAL A 500 -7.67 16.84 -25.69
CA VAL A 500 -7.13 15.72 -24.93
C VAL A 500 -5.99 16.22 -24.07
N GLU A 501 -6.13 16.07 -22.76
CA GLU A 501 -5.04 16.28 -21.81
C GLU A 501 -4.24 14.97 -21.65
N VAL A 502 -2.94 15.05 -21.88
CA VAL A 502 -2.00 13.95 -21.69
C VAL A 502 -1.07 14.29 -20.53
N THR A 503 -0.90 13.34 -19.63
CA THR A 503 -0.01 13.46 -18.48
C THR A 503 0.93 12.26 -18.38
N CYS A 504 2.12 12.46 -17.83
CA CYS A 504 3.13 11.41 -17.64
C CYS A 504 4.13 11.80 -16.56
N ASP A 505 4.90 10.84 -16.09
CA ASP A 505 6.02 11.05 -15.18
C ASP A 505 7.34 10.90 -15.95
N LEU A 506 8.23 11.89 -15.86
CA LEU A 506 9.50 11.92 -16.58
C LEU A 506 10.66 11.98 -15.60
N ILE A 507 11.45 10.90 -15.54
CA ILE A 507 12.44 10.69 -14.48
C ILE A 507 13.82 10.47 -15.11
N CYS A 508 14.83 11.16 -14.60
CA CYS A 508 16.23 10.99 -15.02
C CYS A 508 17.16 11.02 -13.80
N ASP A 509 18.31 10.37 -13.90
CA ASP A 509 19.38 10.55 -12.93
C ASP A 509 19.96 11.98 -12.97
N GLY A 510 20.44 12.49 -11.83
CA GLY A 510 21.04 13.82 -11.72
C GLY A 510 20.03 14.92 -11.37
N HIS A 511 20.38 16.16 -11.71
CA HIS A 511 19.57 17.37 -11.43
C HIS A 511 19.31 18.22 -12.69
N ASP A 512 19.67 17.67 -13.87
CA ASP A 512 19.53 18.34 -15.15
C ASP A 512 18.04 18.53 -15.47
N GLN A 513 17.70 19.64 -16.12
CA GLN A 513 16.33 19.93 -16.56
C GLN A 513 15.98 19.07 -17.79
N LEU A 514 14.73 18.64 -17.86
CA LEU A 514 14.20 17.86 -18.98
C LEU A 514 13.38 18.72 -19.93
N GLY A 515 13.48 18.39 -21.21
CA GLY A 515 12.60 18.90 -22.25
C GLY A 515 11.66 17.79 -22.69
N ALA A 516 10.37 18.09 -22.82
CA ALA A 516 9.39 17.11 -23.26
C ALA A 516 8.40 17.70 -24.27
N VAL A 517 7.97 16.86 -25.21
CA VAL A 517 6.88 17.16 -26.13
C VAL A 517 5.87 16.02 -26.13
N LEU A 518 4.61 16.40 -26.27
CA LEU A 518 3.56 15.50 -26.69
C LEU A 518 3.54 15.49 -28.22
N GLN A 519 3.58 14.30 -28.81
CA GLN A 519 3.44 14.08 -30.24
C GLN A 519 2.10 13.41 -30.52
N TRP A 520 1.37 13.86 -31.56
CA TRP A 520 0.18 13.18 -32.04
C TRP A 520 0.05 13.24 -33.56
N ARG A 521 -0.74 12.34 -34.13
CA ARG A 521 -1.11 12.33 -35.56
C ARG A 521 -2.41 11.58 -35.78
N ALA A 522 -3.11 11.90 -36.87
CA ALA A 522 -4.17 11.03 -37.37
C ALA A 522 -3.57 9.74 -37.96
N ALA A 523 -4.33 8.64 -37.96
CA ALA A 523 -3.85 7.34 -38.43
C ALA A 523 -3.52 7.31 -39.93
N ASP A 524 -4.06 8.23 -40.71
CA ASP A 524 -3.77 8.40 -42.14
C ASP A 524 -2.59 9.36 -42.43
N GLU A 525 -2.00 9.94 -41.38
CA GLU A 525 -0.86 10.86 -41.48
C GLU A 525 0.46 10.16 -41.15
N THR A 526 1.51 10.54 -41.87
CA THR A 526 2.87 10.04 -41.62
C THR A 526 3.69 10.98 -40.73
N GLN A 527 3.36 12.28 -40.74
CA GLN A 527 4.04 13.30 -39.95
C GLN A 527 3.39 13.46 -38.57
N TRP A 528 4.21 13.68 -37.55
CA TRP A 528 3.76 13.96 -36.19
C TRP A 528 3.63 15.47 -35.98
N THR A 529 2.53 15.89 -35.41
CA THR A 529 2.41 17.22 -34.79
C THR A 529 2.95 17.10 -33.36
N GLU A 530 3.61 18.14 -32.87
CA GLU A 530 4.13 18.15 -31.50
C GLU A 530 3.87 19.47 -30.78
N CYS A 531 3.72 19.42 -29.46
CA CYS A 531 3.66 20.58 -28.60
C CYS A 531 4.46 20.34 -27.31
N ARG A 532 5.01 21.41 -26.73
CA ARG A 532 5.78 21.33 -25.49
C ARG A 532 4.91 20.94 -24.32
N MET A 533 5.42 20.04 -23.47
CA MET A 533 4.81 19.71 -22.18
C MET A 533 5.25 20.68 -21.11
N THR A 534 4.37 20.93 -20.14
CA THR A 534 4.60 21.78 -18.98
C THR A 534 4.74 20.92 -17.73
N PRO A 535 5.74 21.17 -16.86
CA PRO A 535 5.86 20.48 -15.59
C PRO A 535 4.78 20.94 -14.60
N LEU A 536 4.20 19.99 -13.87
CA LEU A 536 3.22 20.21 -12.79
C LEU A 536 3.83 20.05 -11.39
N GLY A 537 5.10 19.63 -11.31
CA GLY A 537 5.82 19.32 -10.06
C GLY A 537 5.90 17.81 -9.80
N ASN A 538 6.86 17.41 -8.94
CA ASN A 538 7.15 15.99 -8.63
C ASN A 538 7.23 15.11 -9.88
N ASP A 539 8.03 15.55 -10.86
CA ASP A 539 8.28 14.87 -12.14
C ASP A 539 7.04 14.62 -13.02
N ARG A 540 5.88 15.20 -12.68
CA ARG A 540 4.65 15.12 -13.47
C ARG A 540 4.66 16.18 -14.56
N TRP A 541 4.30 15.79 -15.79
CA TRP A 541 4.21 16.66 -16.96
C TRP A 541 2.83 16.59 -17.60
N MET A 542 2.46 17.66 -18.30
CA MET A 542 1.15 17.79 -18.94
C MET A 542 1.24 18.56 -20.26
N ALA A 543 0.55 18.07 -21.28
CA ALA A 543 0.29 18.80 -22.52
C ALA A 543 -1.12 18.49 -23.00
N ARG A 544 -1.58 19.29 -23.96
CA ARG A 544 -2.92 19.18 -24.53
C ARG A 544 -2.85 19.26 -26.05
N PHE A 545 -3.72 18.50 -26.72
CA PHE A 545 -3.91 18.60 -28.17
C PHE A 545 -5.39 18.51 -28.54
N PRO A 546 -5.85 19.26 -29.56
CA PRO A 546 -7.23 19.19 -30.02
C PRO A 546 -7.46 17.99 -30.97
N LEU A 547 -8.66 17.44 -30.94
CA LEU A 547 -9.14 16.46 -31.93
C LEU A 547 -9.89 17.18 -33.05
N GLU A 548 -9.21 17.47 -34.15
CA GLU A 548 -9.77 18.28 -35.23
C GLU A 548 -10.55 17.46 -36.27
N ARG A 549 -10.28 16.17 -36.37
CA ARG A 549 -10.90 15.24 -37.32
C ARG A 549 -11.49 14.05 -36.57
N MET A 550 -12.49 13.42 -37.17
CA MET A 550 -13.05 12.17 -36.68
C MET A 550 -12.24 10.98 -37.20
N GLY A 551 -12.10 9.93 -36.38
CA GLY A 551 -11.35 8.73 -36.69
C GLY A 551 -10.24 8.44 -35.69
N ARG A 552 -9.30 7.59 -36.10
CA ARG A 552 -8.26 7.07 -35.21
C ARG A 552 -7.03 7.99 -35.19
N TYR A 553 -6.50 8.21 -34.01
CA TYR A 553 -5.29 8.96 -33.71
C TYR A 553 -4.28 8.09 -32.97
N ALA A 554 -3.02 8.50 -33.01
CA ALA A 554 -1.99 8.00 -32.11
C ALA A 554 -1.30 9.19 -31.43
N PHE A 555 -0.95 9.04 -30.16
CA PHE A 555 -0.09 10.00 -29.45
C PHE A 555 1.04 9.30 -28.69
N ALA A 556 2.13 10.01 -28.46
CA ALA A 556 3.28 9.53 -27.70
C ALA A 556 3.98 10.70 -27.01
N VAL A 557 4.70 10.44 -25.93
CA VAL A 557 5.54 11.42 -25.25
C VAL A 557 6.99 11.20 -25.68
N GLU A 558 7.66 12.27 -26.10
CA GLU A 558 9.10 12.29 -26.33
C GLU A 558 9.76 13.21 -25.30
N THR A 559 10.85 12.75 -24.69
CA THR A 559 11.60 13.49 -23.67
C THR A 559 13.10 13.40 -23.94
N TRP A 560 13.83 14.38 -23.45
CA TRP A 560 15.28 14.49 -23.57
C TRP A 560 15.84 15.38 -22.46
N ARG A 561 17.16 15.42 -22.34
CA ARG A 561 17.81 16.37 -21.44
C ARG A 561 17.91 17.74 -22.10
N ASP A 562 17.30 18.77 -21.51
CA ASP A 562 17.37 20.14 -22.01
C ASP A 562 18.60 20.86 -21.43
N ALA A 563 19.67 20.89 -22.23
CA ALA A 563 20.95 21.46 -21.81
C ALA A 563 20.86 22.98 -21.57
N PHE A 564 20.06 23.70 -22.35
CA PHE A 564 19.96 25.16 -22.23
C PHE A 564 19.05 25.58 -21.06
N ALA A 565 17.95 24.85 -20.83
CA ALA A 565 17.11 25.05 -19.65
C ALA A 565 17.89 24.75 -18.36
N THR A 566 18.71 23.70 -18.36
CA THR A 566 19.63 23.38 -17.24
C THR A 566 20.59 24.53 -16.99
N PHE A 567 21.29 24.99 -18.03
CA PHE A 567 22.21 26.13 -17.93
C PHE A 567 21.52 27.39 -17.39
N ARG A 568 20.33 27.75 -17.90
CA ARG A 568 19.58 28.92 -17.45
C ARG A 568 19.18 28.84 -15.99
N TYR A 569 18.70 27.67 -15.55
CA TYR A 569 18.34 27.43 -14.16
C TYR A 569 19.53 27.63 -13.23
N GLU A 570 20.69 27.08 -13.60
CA GLU A 570 21.93 27.27 -12.82
C GLU A 570 22.41 28.72 -12.82
N LEU A 571 22.39 29.39 -13.97
CA LEU A 571 22.77 30.80 -14.11
C LEU A 571 21.88 31.70 -13.23
N GLU A 572 20.56 31.47 -13.22
CA GLU A 572 19.61 32.21 -12.38
C GLU A 572 19.94 32.03 -10.89
N LYS A 573 20.12 30.79 -10.43
CA LYS A 573 20.45 30.48 -9.03
C LYS A 573 21.78 31.11 -8.60
N LYS A 574 22.81 31.02 -9.45
CA LYS A 574 24.14 31.60 -9.19
C LYS A 574 24.08 33.13 -9.15
N HIS A 575 23.35 33.75 -10.08
CA HIS A 575 23.16 35.20 -10.10
C HIS A 575 22.40 35.69 -8.86
N ALA A 576 21.30 35.03 -8.49
CA ALA A 576 20.52 35.35 -7.28
C ALA A 576 21.35 35.19 -5.99
N ALA A 577 22.33 34.28 -5.99
CA ALA A 577 23.27 34.09 -4.88
C ALA A 577 24.47 35.08 -4.89
N ASN A 578 24.49 36.06 -5.81
CA ASN A 578 25.59 37.01 -6.00
C ASN A 578 26.96 36.35 -6.27
N VAL A 579 26.98 35.18 -6.91
CA VAL A 579 28.21 34.53 -7.37
C VAL A 579 28.70 35.21 -8.65
N PRO A 580 30.03 35.39 -8.87
CA PRO A 580 30.54 35.87 -10.15
C PRO A 580 30.19 34.91 -11.30
N ILE A 581 29.47 35.40 -12.31
CA ILE A 581 28.89 34.60 -13.41
C ILE A 581 29.62 34.74 -14.77
N GLY A 582 30.83 35.32 -14.80
CA GLY A 582 31.51 35.63 -16.06
C GLY A 582 31.80 34.40 -16.93
N LEU A 583 32.07 33.25 -16.31
CA LEU A 583 32.31 32.00 -17.02
C LEU A 583 31.00 31.43 -17.58
N GLU A 584 29.93 31.44 -16.79
CA GLU A 584 28.60 30.97 -17.20
C GLU A 584 28.05 31.81 -18.36
N LEU A 585 28.28 33.13 -18.38
CA LEU A 585 27.90 33.97 -19.53
C LEU A 585 28.61 33.53 -20.82
N GLU A 586 29.86 33.09 -20.74
CA GLU A 586 30.61 32.57 -21.88
C GLU A 586 30.12 31.16 -22.29
N GLU A 587 29.78 30.30 -21.34
CA GLU A 587 29.14 29.00 -21.60
C GLU A 587 27.80 29.17 -22.33
N GLY A 588 26.95 30.11 -21.87
CA GLY A 588 25.69 30.46 -22.52
C GLY A 588 25.90 30.97 -23.94
N ARG A 589 26.89 31.84 -24.17
CA ARG A 589 27.26 32.32 -25.51
C ARG A 589 27.67 31.15 -26.43
N ILE A 590 28.45 30.20 -25.93
CA ILE A 590 28.89 29.02 -26.68
C ILE A 590 27.69 28.14 -27.04
N LEU A 591 26.75 27.92 -26.11
CA LEU A 591 25.52 27.16 -26.37
C LEU A 591 24.69 27.80 -27.49
N VAL A 592 24.46 29.12 -27.42
CA VAL A 592 23.72 29.86 -28.46
C VAL A 592 24.48 29.84 -29.80
N THR A 593 25.80 29.99 -29.79
CA THR A 593 26.62 29.90 -31.01
C THR A 593 26.51 28.54 -31.68
N LYS A 594 26.58 27.44 -30.90
CA LYS A 594 26.41 26.08 -31.43
C LYS A 594 25.02 25.87 -32.00
N ALA A 595 23.97 26.37 -31.33
CA ALA A 595 22.61 26.31 -31.86
C ALA A 595 22.46 27.13 -33.16
N GLY A 596 23.04 28.35 -33.21
CA GLY A 596 23.08 29.20 -34.39
C GLY A 596 23.78 28.56 -35.58
N GLN A 597 24.88 27.83 -35.37
CA GLN A 597 25.56 27.06 -36.42
C GLN A 597 24.71 25.94 -37.00
N ARG A 598 23.79 25.36 -36.22
CA ARG A 598 22.91 24.28 -36.67
C ARG A 598 21.62 24.80 -37.33
N ALA A 599 20.97 25.80 -36.73
CA ALA A 599 19.65 26.26 -37.12
C ALA A 599 19.64 27.55 -37.99
N GLY A 600 20.72 28.34 -37.96
CA GLY A 600 20.82 29.60 -38.70
C GLY A 600 19.88 30.70 -38.18
N GLY A 601 19.68 31.75 -39.00
CA GLY A 601 18.69 32.81 -38.77
C GLY A 601 18.91 33.61 -37.47
N ALA A 602 17.81 33.89 -36.75
CA ALA A 602 17.80 34.71 -35.54
C ALA A 602 18.77 34.22 -34.43
N LEU A 603 19.08 32.92 -34.38
CA LEU A 603 20.07 32.38 -33.45
C LEU A 603 21.51 32.74 -33.81
N SER A 604 21.81 32.89 -35.10
CA SER A 604 23.13 33.38 -35.55
C SER A 604 23.29 34.87 -35.21
N ASP A 605 22.25 35.66 -35.46
CA ASP A 605 22.24 37.09 -35.09
C ASP A 605 22.35 37.29 -33.58
N LEU A 606 21.65 36.46 -32.78
CA LEU A 606 21.76 36.48 -31.33
C LEU A 606 23.16 36.07 -30.86
N ALA A 607 23.78 35.07 -31.49
CA ALA A 607 25.16 34.67 -31.18
C ALA A 607 26.16 35.80 -31.46
N GLU A 608 26.02 36.51 -32.58
CA GLU A 608 26.84 37.68 -32.92
C GLU A 608 26.63 38.83 -31.93
N ARG A 609 25.37 39.09 -31.53
CA ARG A 609 25.06 40.11 -30.53
C ARG A 609 25.66 39.76 -29.16
N LEU A 610 25.53 38.51 -28.73
CA LEU A 610 26.15 38.04 -27.48
C LEU A 610 27.68 38.13 -27.53
N GLN A 611 28.29 37.97 -28.70
CA GLN A 611 29.74 38.15 -28.87
C GLN A 611 30.19 39.58 -28.57
N GLY A 612 29.44 40.59 -29.05
CA GLY A 612 29.77 42.02 -28.91
C GLY A 612 29.24 42.70 -27.65
N ALA A 613 28.26 42.10 -26.95
CA ALA A 613 27.60 42.68 -25.78
C ALA A 613 28.44 42.63 -24.49
N ALA A 614 28.22 43.58 -23.59
CA ALA A 614 28.78 43.57 -22.23
C ALA A 614 28.02 42.61 -21.30
N ASP A 615 28.64 42.17 -20.20
CA ASP A 615 28.08 41.15 -19.29
C ASP A 615 26.63 41.39 -18.82
N PRO A 616 26.22 42.61 -18.40
CA PRO A 616 24.82 42.86 -18.02
C PRO A 616 23.83 42.66 -19.18
N GLU A 617 24.23 43.02 -20.39
CA GLU A 617 23.43 42.78 -21.60
C GLU A 617 23.40 41.29 -21.96
N ARG A 618 24.55 40.60 -21.89
CA ARG A 618 24.63 39.14 -22.11
C ARG A 618 23.70 38.37 -21.16
N LEU A 619 23.72 38.72 -19.87
CA LEU A 619 22.83 38.12 -18.88
C LEU A 619 21.36 38.36 -19.25
N THR A 620 21.01 39.60 -19.58
CA THR A 620 19.65 39.97 -19.99
C THR A 620 19.20 39.18 -21.23
N LEU A 621 20.07 39.04 -22.22
CA LEU A 621 19.80 38.28 -23.44
C LEU A 621 19.66 36.78 -23.16
N LEU A 622 20.56 36.16 -22.40
CA LEU A 622 20.52 34.72 -22.10
C LEU A 622 19.32 34.33 -21.24
N MET A 623 18.89 35.23 -20.34
CA MET A 623 17.72 35.03 -19.48
C MET A 623 16.39 35.43 -20.15
N SER A 624 16.42 36.07 -21.32
CA SER A 624 15.21 36.52 -22.01
C SER A 624 14.33 35.33 -22.42
N LYS A 625 13.00 35.52 -22.43
CA LYS A 625 12.07 34.49 -22.91
C LYS A 625 12.35 34.14 -24.39
N GLU A 626 12.63 35.15 -25.21
CA GLU A 626 12.91 35.01 -26.63
C GLU A 626 14.09 34.07 -26.90
N THR A 627 15.19 34.20 -26.15
CA THR A 627 16.34 33.29 -26.27
C THR A 627 15.98 31.86 -25.87
N ALA A 628 15.19 31.67 -24.80
CA ALA A 628 14.72 30.34 -24.43
C ALA A 628 13.88 29.69 -25.54
N ASP A 629 12.96 30.44 -26.14
CA ASP A 629 12.10 29.93 -27.21
C ASP A 629 12.94 29.54 -28.45
N PHE A 630 13.92 30.37 -28.85
CA PHE A 630 14.82 30.04 -29.96
C PHE A 630 15.69 28.81 -29.68
N MET A 631 16.26 28.71 -28.48
CA MET A 631 17.08 27.56 -28.09
C MET A 631 16.25 26.28 -28.01
N ALA A 632 15.03 26.35 -27.48
CA ALA A 632 14.10 25.21 -27.42
C ALA A 632 13.69 24.73 -28.81
N ALA A 633 13.62 25.61 -29.81
CA ALA A 633 13.33 25.25 -31.20
C ALA A 633 14.54 24.60 -31.93
N ALA A 634 15.77 24.92 -31.52
CA ALA A 634 17.02 24.44 -32.12
C ALA A 634 17.72 23.32 -31.31
N ASP A 635 17.01 22.73 -30.35
CA ASP A 635 17.51 21.68 -29.46
C ASP A 635 17.81 20.38 -30.24
N ASP A 636 18.97 19.78 -29.98
CA ASP A 636 19.41 18.51 -30.58
C ASP A 636 18.87 17.27 -29.84
N ARG A 637 18.11 17.47 -28.76
CA ARG A 637 17.39 16.45 -27.97
C ARG A 637 18.29 15.29 -27.51
N PRO A 638 19.34 15.54 -26.71
CA PRO A 638 20.25 14.48 -26.25
C PRO A 638 19.56 13.51 -25.29
N PHE A 639 19.96 12.23 -25.33
CA PHE A 639 19.34 11.12 -24.57
C PHE A 639 17.84 10.96 -24.83
N ARG A 640 17.40 11.30 -26.06
CA ARG A 640 16.02 11.17 -26.51
C ARG A 640 15.44 9.81 -26.16
N ALA A 641 14.31 9.83 -25.46
CA ALA A 641 13.47 8.67 -25.17
C ALA A 641 12.04 8.96 -25.63
N ARG A 642 11.33 7.92 -26.06
CA ARG A 642 9.95 8.01 -26.55
C ARG A 642 9.10 6.90 -25.93
N SER A 643 7.88 7.23 -25.52
CA SER A 643 6.92 6.25 -25.02
C SER A 643 6.43 5.31 -26.13
N ALA A 644 5.73 4.25 -25.75
CA ALA A 644 4.88 3.52 -26.67
C ALA A 644 3.81 4.45 -27.28
N GLU A 645 3.34 4.10 -28.49
CA GLU A 645 2.23 4.82 -29.15
C GLU A 645 0.91 4.44 -28.49
N MET A 646 0.16 5.44 -28.05
CA MET A 646 -1.14 5.29 -27.42
C MET A 646 -2.24 5.53 -28.47
N PRO A 647 -3.10 4.55 -28.77
CA PRO A 647 -4.20 4.73 -29.70
C PRO A 647 -5.33 5.56 -29.06
N LEU A 648 -5.97 6.39 -29.87
CA LEU A 648 -7.13 7.18 -29.51
C LEU A 648 -8.16 7.15 -30.64
N GLU A 649 -9.43 7.17 -30.28
CA GLU A 649 -10.54 7.17 -31.23
C GLU A 649 -11.41 8.42 -30.99
N ALA A 650 -11.43 9.32 -31.97
CA ALA A 650 -12.21 10.54 -31.98
C ALA A 650 -13.52 10.29 -32.74
N GLU A 651 -14.65 10.26 -32.02
CA GLU A 651 -15.98 10.01 -32.59
C GLU A 651 -16.82 11.28 -32.69
N ARG A 652 -17.85 11.28 -33.54
CA ARG A 652 -18.82 12.38 -33.58
C ARG A 652 -19.63 12.49 -32.29
N THR A 653 -20.21 13.67 -32.04
CA THR A 653 -21.04 13.98 -30.85
C THR A 653 -22.10 12.94 -30.56
N GLY A 654 -22.77 12.38 -31.58
CA GLY A 654 -23.78 11.33 -31.44
C GLY A 654 -23.30 10.07 -30.70
N ALA A 655 -21.98 9.82 -30.63
CA ALA A 655 -21.42 8.72 -29.86
C ALA A 655 -21.52 8.95 -28.35
N GLY A 656 -21.53 10.20 -27.88
CA GLY A 656 -21.60 10.56 -26.45
C GLY A 656 -22.89 11.28 -26.04
N PHE A 657 -23.60 11.89 -26.99
CA PHE A 657 -24.82 12.65 -26.75
C PHE A 657 -25.87 12.41 -27.83
N ALA A 658 -26.97 11.76 -27.46
CA ALA A 658 -28.12 11.51 -28.32
C ALA A 658 -29.35 11.09 -27.49
N SER A 659 -30.53 11.32 -28.05
CA SER A 659 -31.80 10.83 -27.51
C SER A 659 -32.43 9.87 -28.52
N TRP A 660 -32.66 8.62 -28.12
CA TRP A 660 -33.13 7.54 -28.99
C TRP A 660 -34.60 7.21 -28.77
N TYR A 661 -35.35 7.05 -29.85
CA TYR A 661 -36.73 6.59 -29.83
C TYR A 661 -36.84 5.28 -30.62
N GLU A 662 -37.29 4.21 -29.98
CA GLU A 662 -37.52 2.91 -30.61
C GLU A 662 -39.00 2.74 -30.96
N LEU A 663 -39.30 2.36 -32.20
CA LEU A 663 -40.65 1.98 -32.63
C LEU A 663 -40.63 0.80 -33.58
N PHE A 664 -41.78 0.13 -33.72
CA PHE A 664 -41.96 -0.95 -34.69
C PHE A 664 -42.61 -0.40 -35.97
N PRO A 665 -41.92 -0.43 -37.13
CA PRO A 665 -42.48 0.07 -38.39
C PRO A 665 -43.84 -0.55 -38.76
N ARG A 666 -44.00 -1.86 -38.48
CA ARG A 666 -45.24 -2.60 -38.75
C ARG A 666 -46.47 -2.12 -37.98
N SER A 667 -46.28 -1.35 -36.91
CA SER A 667 -47.34 -0.83 -36.04
C SER A 667 -47.77 0.60 -36.39
N GLN A 668 -47.15 1.23 -37.38
CA GLN A 668 -47.38 2.66 -37.66
C GLN A 668 -48.55 2.93 -38.62
N SER A 669 -49.29 1.90 -39.02
CA SER A 669 -50.44 2.01 -39.94
C SER A 669 -51.64 2.78 -39.37
N GLY A 670 -51.73 2.86 -38.04
CA GLY A 670 -52.92 3.35 -37.31
C GLY A 670 -54.07 2.34 -37.24
N ASP A 671 -53.86 1.12 -37.72
CA ASP A 671 -54.88 0.06 -37.80
C ASP A 671 -54.26 -1.29 -37.39
N ALA A 672 -54.76 -1.90 -36.32
CA ALA A 672 -54.21 -3.15 -35.78
C ALA A 672 -54.38 -4.34 -36.74
N SER A 673 -55.26 -4.23 -37.73
CA SER A 673 -55.47 -5.24 -38.76
C SER A 673 -54.60 -5.03 -40.02
N ARG A 674 -53.88 -3.90 -40.11
CA ARG A 674 -53.04 -3.56 -41.26
C ARG A 674 -51.58 -3.44 -40.85
N HIS A 675 -50.72 -4.21 -41.52
CA HIS A 675 -49.27 -4.04 -41.39
C HIS A 675 -48.83 -2.65 -41.89
N GLY A 676 -48.00 -1.96 -41.10
CA GLY A 676 -47.42 -0.66 -41.46
C GLY A 676 -46.35 -0.76 -42.55
N THR A 677 -46.16 0.34 -43.27
CA THR A 677 -45.15 0.53 -44.32
C THR A 677 -44.13 1.59 -43.93
N PHE A 678 -43.01 1.71 -44.66
CA PHE A 678 -42.08 2.83 -44.44
C PHE A 678 -42.73 4.21 -44.64
N ASP A 679 -43.68 4.34 -45.57
CA ASP A 679 -44.42 5.60 -45.76
C ASP A 679 -45.33 5.94 -44.55
N ASP A 680 -45.83 4.92 -43.83
CA ASP A 680 -46.54 5.14 -42.58
C ASP A 680 -45.59 5.68 -41.48
N VAL A 681 -44.35 5.16 -41.43
CA VAL A 681 -43.30 5.67 -40.51
C VAL A 681 -42.93 7.11 -40.84
N ILE A 682 -42.83 7.48 -42.12
CA ILE A 682 -42.52 8.86 -42.54
C ILE A 682 -43.49 9.87 -41.89
N ARG A 683 -44.79 9.51 -41.77
CA ARG A 683 -45.80 10.39 -41.14
C ARG A 683 -45.59 10.58 -39.64
N ARG A 684 -44.79 9.74 -38.98
CA ARG A 684 -44.48 9.82 -37.54
C ARG A 684 -43.27 10.70 -37.22
N LEU A 685 -42.38 10.93 -38.20
CA LEU A 685 -41.12 11.63 -38.00
C LEU A 685 -41.30 13.02 -37.33
N PRO A 686 -42.25 13.87 -37.74
CA PRO A 686 -42.42 15.19 -37.11
C PRO A 686 -42.79 15.12 -35.63
N HIS A 687 -43.59 14.13 -35.22
CA HIS A 687 -43.97 13.94 -33.83
C HIS A 687 -42.77 13.53 -32.97
N ILE A 688 -41.99 12.55 -33.44
CA ILE A 688 -40.78 12.06 -32.76
C ILE A 688 -39.75 13.17 -32.65
N ARG A 689 -39.52 13.91 -33.75
CA ARG A 689 -38.61 15.06 -33.74
C ARG A 689 -39.12 16.17 -32.82
N GLY A 690 -40.43 16.42 -32.79
CA GLY A 690 -41.09 17.38 -31.91
C GLY A 690 -40.83 17.11 -30.42
N MET A 691 -40.75 15.84 -30.01
CA MET A 691 -40.32 15.45 -28.65
C MET A 691 -38.82 15.63 -28.38
N GLY A 692 -38.04 16.02 -29.39
CA GLY A 692 -36.61 16.28 -29.24
C GLY A 692 -35.73 15.04 -29.29
N PHE A 693 -36.16 13.97 -29.96
CA PHE A 693 -35.28 12.84 -30.27
C PHE A 693 -34.34 13.15 -31.45
N ASP A 694 -33.21 12.46 -31.47
CA ASP A 694 -32.15 12.60 -32.48
C ASP A 694 -32.04 11.33 -33.33
N VAL A 695 -32.37 10.17 -32.75
CA VAL A 695 -32.26 8.85 -33.39
C VAL A 695 -33.58 8.11 -33.34
N LEU A 696 -33.97 7.56 -34.49
CA LEU A 696 -35.07 6.62 -34.63
C LEU A 696 -34.51 5.20 -34.84
N TYR A 697 -34.76 4.33 -33.87
CA TYR A 697 -34.27 2.95 -33.85
C TYR A 697 -35.39 1.97 -34.23
N PHE A 698 -35.09 1.04 -35.13
CA PHE A 698 -35.99 -0.04 -35.50
C PHE A 698 -35.46 -1.41 -35.06
N PRO A 699 -36.34 -2.28 -34.54
CA PRO A 699 -36.12 -3.73 -34.59
C PRO A 699 -35.82 -4.20 -36.03
N PRO A 700 -35.38 -5.45 -36.23
CA PRO A 700 -35.04 -5.94 -37.56
C PRO A 700 -36.17 -5.71 -38.59
N ILE A 701 -35.80 -5.18 -39.77
CA ILE A 701 -36.72 -4.82 -40.86
C ILE A 701 -36.74 -5.86 -42.00
N HIS A 702 -36.19 -7.04 -41.72
CA HIS A 702 -35.96 -8.11 -42.68
C HIS A 702 -37.14 -9.09 -42.76
N PRO A 703 -37.23 -9.94 -43.81
CA PRO A 703 -38.22 -11.01 -43.87
C PRO A 703 -38.21 -11.89 -42.62
N ILE A 704 -39.40 -12.33 -42.16
CA ILE A 704 -39.56 -13.09 -40.92
C ILE A 704 -39.95 -14.55 -41.24
N GLY A 705 -39.26 -15.50 -40.61
CA GLY A 705 -39.49 -16.93 -40.78
C GLY A 705 -40.92 -17.39 -40.47
N ARG A 706 -41.35 -18.46 -41.11
CA ARG A 706 -42.64 -19.15 -40.87
C ARG A 706 -42.45 -20.39 -39.99
N ALA A 707 -41.33 -21.09 -40.14
CA ALA A 707 -40.98 -22.25 -39.32
C ALA A 707 -40.82 -21.86 -37.85
N PHE A 708 -41.53 -22.56 -36.96
CA PHE A 708 -41.52 -22.33 -35.51
C PHE A 708 -41.84 -20.89 -35.08
N ARG A 709 -42.52 -20.12 -35.94
CA ARG A 709 -42.91 -18.74 -35.68
C ARG A 709 -43.69 -18.63 -34.35
N LYS A 710 -43.34 -17.63 -33.54
CA LYS A 710 -44.06 -17.32 -32.30
C LYS A 710 -45.33 -16.51 -32.57
N GLY A 711 -46.40 -16.84 -31.86
CA GLY A 711 -47.67 -16.11 -31.86
C GLY A 711 -47.77 -15.07 -30.74
N ARG A 712 -48.93 -14.41 -30.65
CA ARG A 712 -49.22 -13.38 -29.63
C ARG A 712 -48.85 -13.85 -28.22
N ASN A 713 -48.35 -12.93 -27.39
CA ASN A 713 -47.85 -13.21 -26.03
C ASN A 713 -46.82 -14.36 -25.96
N ASN A 714 -45.90 -14.43 -26.94
CA ASN A 714 -44.79 -15.39 -26.96
C ASN A 714 -45.23 -16.86 -27.00
N THR A 715 -46.39 -17.14 -27.62
CA THR A 715 -46.93 -18.51 -27.73
C THR A 715 -46.20 -19.30 -28.82
N LEU A 716 -46.11 -20.63 -28.66
CA LEU A 716 -45.44 -21.52 -29.63
C LEU A 716 -46.32 -21.88 -30.84
N THR A 717 -47.60 -21.54 -30.80
CA THR A 717 -48.57 -21.84 -31.85
C THR A 717 -49.11 -20.52 -32.40
N PRO A 718 -48.61 -20.04 -33.55
CA PRO A 718 -49.04 -18.77 -34.13
C PRO A 718 -50.43 -18.91 -34.76
N GLY A 719 -51.23 -17.85 -34.68
CA GLY A 719 -52.41 -17.67 -35.52
C GLY A 719 -52.05 -17.49 -37.00
N PRO A 720 -53.01 -17.63 -37.93
CA PRO A 720 -52.75 -17.51 -39.37
C PRO A 720 -52.22 -16.13 -39.78
N ASP A 721 -52.63 -15.09 -39.04
CA ASP A 721 -52.27 -13.69 -39.32
C ASP A 721 -51.23 -13.13 -38.34
N ASP A 722 -50.67 -13.96 -37.45
CA ASP A 722 -49.67 -13.50 -36.48
C ASP A 722 -48.36 -13.10 -37.20
N PRO A 723 -47.85 -11.88 -36.97
CA PRO A 723 -46.71 -11.35 -37.72
C PRO A 723 -45.38 -11.97 -37.29
N GLY A 724 -45.33 -12.64 -36.13
CA GLY A 724 -44.11 -13.25 -35.61
C GLY A 724 -43.12 -12.25 -35.00
N SER A 725 -41.99 -12.76 -34.52
CA SER A 725 -40.88 -11.95 -33.99
C SER A 725 -40.02 -11.38 -35.12
N PRO A 726 -39.76 -10.05 -35.16
CA PRO A 726 -38.82 -9.47 -36.13
C PRO A 726 -37.40 -10.06 -36.04
N TYR A 727 -37.01 -10.54 -34.86
CA TYR A 727 -35.70 -11.15 -34.62
C TYR A 727 -35.55 -12.55 -35.23
N ALA A 728 -36.63 -13.15 -35.75
CA ALA A 728 -36.59 -14.40 -36.52
C ALA A 728 -36.29 -14.14 -38.00
N ILE A 729 -35.10 -13.58 -38.26
CA ILE A 729 -34.66 -13.06 -39.56
C ILE A 729 -34.49 -14.19 -40.57
N GLY A 730 -35.11 -14.05 -41.73
CA GLY A 730 -34.94 -14.92 -42.89
C GLY A 730 -36.23 -15.62 -43.32
N SER A 731 -36.54 -15.55 -44.61
CA SER A 731 -37.55 -16.37 -45.28
C SER A 731 -37.09 -16.67 -46.71
N GLU A 732 -37.96 -17.24 -47.54
CA GLU A 732 -37.74 -17.35 -48.98
C GLU A 732 -37.55 -15.99 -49.69
N ASP A 733 -38.02 -14.90 -49.07
CA ASP A 733 -37.93 -13.54 -49.61
C ASP A 733 -36.58 -12.86 -49.36
N GLY A 734 -35.69 -13.47 -48.56
CA GLY A 734 -34.34 -12.97 -48.31
C GLY A 734 -33.89 -13.03 -46.85
N GLY A 735 -32.69 -12.49 -46.61
CA GLY A 735 -32.00 -12.51 -45.31
C GLY A 735 -31.71 -11.12 -44.75
N HIS A 736 -30.52 -10.93 -44.16
CA HIS A 736 -30.11 -9.72 -43.45
C HIS A 736 -29.88 -8.48 -44.34
N ASP A 737 -29.83 -8.66 -45.66
CA ASP A 737 -29.69 -7.62 -46.68
C ASP A 737 -30.99 -7.37 -47.45
N ALA A 738 -32.10 -8.00 -47.04
CA ALA A 738 -33.42 -7.85 -47.64
C ALA A 738 -34.38 -7.03 -46.76
N ILE A 739 -35.39 -6.45 -47.38
CA ILE A 739 -36.50 -5.74 -46.71
C ILE A 739 -37.70 -6.68 -46.59
N HIS A 740 -38.38 -6.68 -45.45
CA HIS A 740 -39.64 -7.42 -45.28
C HIS A 740 -40.68 -6.95 -46.32
N PRO A 741 -41.28 -7.83 -47.13
CA PRO A 741 -42.13 -7.42 -48.25
C PRO A 741 -43.31 -6.51 -47.89
N GLN A 742 -43.89 -6.68 -46.69
CA GLN A 742 -44.99 -5.83 -46.21
C GLN A 742 -44.55 -4.42 -45.74
N LEU A 743 -43.26 -4.19 -45.47
CA LEU A 743 -42.75 -2.86 -45.16
C LEU A 743 -42.54 -2.02 -46.43
N GLY A 744 -42.26 -2.69 -47.55
CA GLY A 744 -42.02 -2.09 -48.85
C GLY A 744 -40.78 -2.67 -49.53
N THR A 745 -40.12 -1.84 -50.33
CA THR A 745 -38.93 -2.13 -51.12
C THR A 745 -37.73 -1.35 -50.58
N LEU A 746 -36.55 -1.62 -51.14
CA LEU A 746 -35.34 -0.85 -50.84
C LEU A 746 -35.48 0.64 -51.20
N ASP A 747 -36.22 0.97 -52.25
CA ASP A 747 -36.47 2.36 -52.63
C ASP A 747 -37.40 3.07 -51.63
N ASP A 748 -38.37 2.36 -51.07
CA ASP A 748 -39.21 2.87 -49.98
C ASP A 748 -38.37 3.14 -48.72
N PHE A 749 -37.40 2.26 -48.41
CA PHE A 749 -36.45 2.50 -47.34
C PHE A 749 -35.57 3.73 -47.59
N ARG A 750 -35.07 3.91 -48.82
CA ARG A 750 -34.30 5.12 -49.19
C ARG A 750 -35.11 6.40 -49.04
N ARG A 751 -36.42 6.37 -49.35
CA ARG A 751 -37.31 7.51 -49.09
C ARG A 751 -37.43 7.81 -47.59
N LEU A 752 -37.55 6.78 -46.75
CA LEU A 752 -37.56 6.95 -45.30
C LEU A 752 -36.25 7.55 -44.78
N VAL A 753 -35.09 7.07 -45.25
CA VAL A 753 -33.78 7.63 -44.89
C VAL A 753 -33.70 9.11 -45.26
N ALA A 754 -34.15 9.48 -46.46
CA ALA A 754 -34.17 10.88 -46.90
C ALA A 754 -35.10 11.74 -46.03
N ALA A 755 -36.33 11.28 -45.79
CA ALA A 755 -37.31 12.00 -44.96
C ALA A 755 -36.84 12.16 -43.50
N ALA A 756 -36.24 11.12 -42.92
CA ALA A 756 -35.65 11.19 -41.58
C ALA A 756 -34.55 12.25 -41.51
N ARG A 757 -33.66 12.29 -42.51
CA ARG A 757 -32.60 13.30 -42.60
C ARG A 757 -33.14 14.71 -42.74
N GLU A 758 -34.17 14.92 -43.55
CA GLU A 758 -34.85 16.23 -43.71
C GLU A 758 -35.48 16.72 -42.40
N GLU A 759 -36.04 15.81 -41.60
CA GLU A 759 -36.58 16.11 -40.26
C GLU A 759 -35.48 16.23 -39.18
N GLY A 760 -34.23 15.90 -39.50
CA GLY A 760 -33.10 15.95 -38.55
C GLY A 760 -33.05 14.76 -37.58
N LEU A 761 -33.47 13.58 -38.04
CA LEU A 761 -33.36 12.29 -37.35
C LEU A 761 -32.36 11.38 -38.07
N GLU A 762 -31.57 10.63 -37.30
CA GLU A 762 -30.77 9.52 -37.82
C GLU A 762 -31.51 8.19 -37.64
N LEU A 763 -31.34 7.26 -38.57
CA LEU A 763 -31.87 5.90 -38.41
C LEU A 763 -30.82 4.98 -37.79
N ALA A 764 -31.24 4.20 -36.80
CA ALA A 764 -30.50 3.08 -36.26
C ALA A 764 -31.20 1.76 -36.59
N LEU A 765 -30.43 0.79 -37.10
CA LEU A 765 -30.95 -0.55 -37.37
C LEU A 765 -30.46 -1.54 -36.33
N ASP A 766 -31.33 -2.48 -35.97
CA ASP A 766 -30.92 -3.67 -35.26
C ASP A 766 -30.02 -4.55 -36.14
N PHE A 767 -28.92 -5.04 -35.57
CA PHE A 767 -28.05 -6.03 -36.18
C PHE A 767 -27.98 -7.26 -35.28
N ALA A 768 -28.87 -8.21 -35.52
CA ALA A 768 -28.94 -9.48 -34.81
C ALA A 768 -28.30 -10.60 -35.63
N VAL A 769 -27.15 -11.10 -35.18
CA VAL A 769 -26.46 -12.23 -35.85
C VAL A 769 -27.09 -13.56 -35.43
N GLN A 770 -28.17 -13.91 -36.11
CA GLN A 770 -28.95 -15.15 -35.93
C GLN A 770 -29.88 -15.36 -37.13
N CYS A 771 -30.43 -16.55 -37.28
CA CYS A 771 -31.28 -16.89 -38.43
C CYS A 771 -32.56 -17.57 -37.96
N SER A 772 -33.67 -17.34 -38.65
CA SER A 772 -34.80 -18.28 -38.64
C SER A 772 -34.39 -19.59 -39.32
N GLN A 773 -35.16 -20.65 -39.12
CA GLN A 773 -34.91 -21.92 -39.82
C GLN A 773 -35.25 -21.87 -41.32
N ASP A 774 -35.89 -20.80 -41.79
CA ASP A 774 -36.18 -20.56 -43.20
C ASP A 774 -35.13 -19.68 -43.89
N HIS A 775 -34.13 -19.17 -43.16
CA HIS A 775 -33.12 -18.26 -43.70
C HIS A 775 -32.31 -18.94 -44.83
N PRO A 776 -32.04 -18.26 -45.97
CA PRO A 776 -31.33 -18.84 -47.11
C PRO A 776 -29.97 -19.48 -46.79
N TRP A 777 -29.24 -18.90 -45.82
CA TRP A 777 -27.96 -19.41 -45.34
C TRP A 777 -28.01 -20.86 -44.83
N LEU A 778 -29.12 -21.35 -44.28
CA LEU A 778 -29.20 -22.75 -43.83
C LEU A 778 -29.04 -23.74 -44.99
N LYS A 779 -29.46 -23.34 -46.21
CA LYS A 779 -29.29 -24.13 -47.44
C LYS A 779 -27.99 -23.81 -48.17
N GLN A 780 -27.60 -22.54 -48.20
CA GLN A 780 -26.45 -22.06 -48.97
C GLN A 780 -25.11 -22.31 -48.25
N HIS A 781 -25.11 -22.25 -46.92
CA HIS A 781 -23.94 -22.34 -46.05
C HIS A 781 -24.24 -23.21 -44.82
N PRO A 782 -24.55 -24.50 -45.00
CA PRO A 782 -24.84 -25.40 -43.87
C PRO A 782 -23.66 -25.53 -42.90
N ASP A 783 -22.45 -25.32 -43.38
CA ASP A 783 -21.17 -25.30 -42.65
C ASP A 783 -20.98 -24.07 -41.75
N TRP A 784 -21.91 -23.10 -41.76
CA TRP A 784 -21.94 -22.00 -40.77
C TRP A 784 -22.73 -22.36 -39.51
N PHE A 785 -23.35 -23.54 -39.45
CA PHE A 785 -24.24 -23.94 -38.37
C PHE A 785 -23.79 -25.24 -37.72
N GLU A 786 -24.09 -25.40 -36.44
CA GLU A 786 -23.84 -26.64 -35.71
C GLU A 786 -25.06 -27.57 -35.82
N TRP A 787 -24.91 -28.64 -36.60
CA TRP A 787 -25.93 -29.66 -36.80
C TRP A 787 -25.78 -30.78 -35.77
N ARG A 788 -26.90 -31.23 -35.20
CA ARG A 788 -26.92 -32.41 -34.33
C ARG A 788 -26.72 -33.68 -35.16
N PRO A 789 -26.29 -34.79 -34.52
CA PRO A 789 -26.12 -36.07 -35.20
C PRO A 789 -27.38 -36.61 -35.91
N ASP A 790 -28.57 -36.17 -35.50
CA ASP A 790 -29.86 -36.55 -36.12
C ASP A 790 -30.27 -35.63 -37.29
N GLY A 791 -29.41 -34.67 -37.67
CA GLY A 791 -29.66 -33.71 -38.73
C GLY A 791 -30.53 -32.52 -38.32
N THR A 792 -30.93 -32.39 -37.05
CA THR A 792 -31.63 -31.21 -36.55
C THR A 792 -30.66 -30.14 -36.06
N ILE A 793 -31.12 -28.89 -35.94
CA ILE A 793 -30.31 -27.78 -35.41
C ILE A 793 -30.83 -27.36 -34.04
N LYS A 794 -29.91 -27.03 -33.12
CA LYS A 794 -30.30 -26.53 -31.80
C LYS A 794 -30.76 -25.07 -31.93
N TYR A 795 -31.99 -24.80 -31.50
CA TYR A 795 -32.51 -23.43 -31.42
C TYR A 795 -31.74 -22.60 -30.38
N ALA A 796 -31.74 -21.27 -30.53
CA ALA A 796 -30.99 -20.38 -29.65
C ALA A 796 -31.62 -20.29 -28.24
N GLU A 797 -30.78 -20.16 -27.22
CA GLU A 797 -31.19 -20.01 -25.83
C GLU A 797 -30.34 -18.92 -25.15
N ASN A 798 -30.97 -18.11 -24.31
CA ASN A 798 -30.29 -17.25 -23.33
C ASN A 798 -30.92 -17.52 -21.96
N PRO A 799 -30.47 -18.57 -21.24
CA PRO A 799 -31.20 -19.12 -20.11
C PRO A 799 -31.61 -18.05 -19.07
N PRO A 800 -32.89 -18.02 -18.64
CA PRO A 800 -33.94 -19.01 -18.89
C PRO A 800 -34.75 -18.82 -20.20
N LYS A 801 -34.47 -17.80 -21.02
CA LYS A 801 -35.21 -17.52 -22.26
C LYS A 801 -34.88 -18.56 -23.35
N LYS A 802 -35.91 -19.05 -24.04
CA LYS A 802 -35.83 -19.97 -25.17
C LYS A 802 -36.38 -19.32 -26.45
N TYR A 803 -35.66 -19.50 -27.55
CA TYR A 803 -36.00 -18.89 -28.83
C TYR A 803 -36.10 -19.98 -29.91
N GLN A 804 -37.21 -20.71 -29.90
CA GLN A 804 -37.47 -21.84 -30.80
C GLN A 804 -37.56 -21.44 -32.28
N ASP A 805 -37.83 -20.15 -32.53
CA ASP A 805 -37.98 -19.51 -33.83
C ASP A 805 -36.63 -19.14 -34.49
N ILE A 806 -35.51 -19.28 -33.78
CA ILE A 806 -34.17 -18.90 -34.27
C ILE A 806 -33.07 -19.91 -33.96
N VAL A 807 -32.01 -19.85 -34.75
CA VAL A 807 -30.77 -20.62 -34.65
C VAL A 807 -29.57 -19.68 -34.74
N ASN A 808 -28.45 -20.07 -34.12
CA ASN A 808 -27.21 -19.30 -34.14
C ASN A 808 -26.24 -19.86 -35.18
N VAL A 809 -25.46 -18.97 -35.79
CA VAL A 809 -24.27 -19.34 -36.56
C VAL A 809 -23.12 -19.71 -35.60
N ASP A 810 -22.23 -20.59 -36.03
CA ASP A 810 -20.96 -20.90 -35.39
C ASP A 810 -19.82 -20.17 -36.10
N PHE A 811 -19.14 -19.29 -35.36
CA PHE A 811 -18.09 -18.42 -35.88
C PHE A 811 -16.78 -19.12 -36.21
N TYR A 812 -16.60 -20.37 -35.78
CA TYR A 812 -15.35 -21.12 -35.95
C TYR A 812 -15.54 -22.52 -36.56
N ASN A 813 -16.71 -22.81 -37.11
CA ASN A 813 -16.92 -24.04 -37.87
C ASN A 813 -16.06 -24.05 -39.16
N GLU A 814 -15.85 -25.23 -39.76
CA GLU A 814 -14.84 -25.49 -40.81
C GLU A 814 -14.97 -24.60 -42.07
N GLY A 815 -16.13 -23.96 -42.31
CA GLY A 815 -16.34 -22.99 -43.40
C GLY A 815 -16.68 -21.56 -42.97
N ALA A 816 -16.69 -21.27 -41.66
CA ALA A 816 -17.10 -19.96 -41.14
C ALA A 816 -16.00 -18.90 -41.27
N VAL A 817 -14.72 -19.25 -41.08
CA VAL A 817 -13.60 -18.30 -41.19
C VAL A 817 -12.87 -18.50 -42.52
N PRO A 818 -12.74 -17.47 -43.37
CA PRO A 818 -13.13 -16.06 -43.17
C PRO A 818 -14.56 -15.71 -43.64
N LEU A 819 -15.27 -16.63 -44.32
CA LEU A 819 -16.45 -16.30 -45.14
C LEU A 819 -17.65 -15.74 -44.37
N LEU A 820 -18.02 -16.31 -43.23
CA LEU A 820 -19.10 -15.78 -42.38
C LEU A 820 -18.74 -14.38 -41.88
N TRP A 821 -17.46 -14.18 -41.48
CA TRP A 821 -17.00 -12.90 -40.94
C TRP A 821 -17.08 -11.80 -42.01
N THR A 822 -16.59 -12.07 -43.21
CA THR A 822 -16.67 -11.13 -44.34
C THR A 822 -18.11 -10.90 -44.77
N THR A 823 -18.96 -11.92 -44.81
CA THR A 823 -20.39 -11.77 -45.16
C THR A 823 -21.11 -10.86 -44.16
N LEU A 824 -20.91 -11.05 -42.86
CA LEU A 824 -21.52 -10.20 -41.83
C LEU A 824 -21.02 -8.75 -41.91
N ARG A 825 -19.72 -8.55 -42.20
CA ARG A 825 -19.17 -7.21 -42.48
C ARG A 825 -19.85 -6.58 -43.71
N ASP A 826 -20.00 -7.35 -44.79
CA ASP A 826 -20.62 -6.88 -46.04
C ASP A 826 -22.10 -6.50 -45.85
N VAL A 827 -22.85 -7.21 -44.99
CA VAL A 827 -24.21 -6.82 -44.59
C VAL A 827 -24.23 -5.46 -43.90
N VAL A 828 -23.33 -5.22 -42.94
CA VAL A 828 -23.22 -3.91 -42.28
C VAL A 828 -22.85 -2.83 -43.30
N ARG A 829 -21.88 -3.11 -44.18
CA ARG A 829 -21.47 -2.20 -45.25
C ARG A 829 -22.61 -1.86 -46.20
N PHE A 830 -23.41 -2.86 -46.59
CA PHE A 830 -24.57 -2.68 -47.46
C PHE A 830 -25.54 -1.64 -46.88
N TRP A 831 -25.89 -1.74 -45.60
CA TRP A 831 -26.77 -0.77 -44.93
C TRP A 831 -26.12 0.61 -44.74
N VAL A 832 -24.79 0.65 -44.53
CA VAL A 832 -24.04 1.91 -44.56
C VAL A 832 -24.16 2.60 -45.93
N ASP A 833 -24.07 1.84 -47.01
CA ASP A 833 -24.24 2.35 -48.37
C ASP A 833 -25.70 2.81 -48.65
N GLN A 834 -26.68 2.30 -47.90
CA GLN A 834 -28.07 2.79 -47.92
C GLN A 834 -28.31 4.02 -47.01
N GLY A 835 -27.28 4.54 -46.33
CA GLY A 835 -27.36 5.76 -45.52
C GLY A 835 -27.52 5.54 -44.01
N VAL A 836 -27.48 4.30 -43.53
CA VAL A 836 -27.49 3.99 -42.09
C VAL A 836 -26.11 4.24 -41.50
N ARG A 837 -26.03 4.83 -40.30
CA ARG A 837 -24.77 5.08 -39.58
C ARG A 837 -24.78 4.53 -38.16
N LEU A 838 -25.90 4.01 -37.70
CA LEU A 838 -26.10 3.56 -36.33
C LEU A 838 -26.57 2.10 -36.35
N PHE A 839 -25.89 1.25 -35.62
CA PHE A 839 -26.25 -0.16 -35.48
C PHE A 839 -26.40 -0.50 -34.00
N ARG A 840 -27.62 -0.89 -33.59
CA ARG A 840 -27.86 -1.53 -32.30
C ARG A 840 -27.59 -3.01 -32.49
N VAL A 841 -26.50 -3.51 -31.93
CA VAL A 841 -26.09 -4.90 -32.10
C VAL A 841 -26.71 -5.73 -30.99
N ASP A 842 -27.48 -6.74 -31.38
CA ASP A 842 -28.19 -7.65 -30.48
C ASP A 842 -27.23 -8.66 -29.83
N ASN A 843 -27.28 -8.76 -28.49
CA ASN A 843 -26.55 -9.76 -27.71
C ASN A 843 -25.09 -10.02 -28.15
N PRO A 844 -24.23 -9.00 -28.38
CA PRO A 844 -22.88 -9.18 -28.91
C PRO A 844 -21.98 -10.01 -27.98
N HIS A 845 -22.32 -10.10 -26.70
CA HIS A 845 -21.63 -10.93 -25.70
C HIS A 845 -21.74 -12.44 -25.97
N THR A 846 -22.62 -12.87 -26.86
CA THR A 846 -22.76 -14.28 -27.29
C THR A 846 -21.89 -14.60 -28.52
N LYS A 847 -21.21 -13.60 -29.09
CA LYS A 847 -20.38 -13.72 -30.30
C LYS A 847 -18.90 -13.42 -29.97
N PRO A 848 -17.92 -13.90 -30.77
CA PRO A 848 -16.50 -13.76 -30.41
C PRO A 848 -16.01 -12.30 -30.35
N PHE A 849 -15.24 -11.94 -29.32
CA PHE A 849 -14.67 -10.58 -29.23
C PHE A 849 -13.73 -10.21 -30.39
N PRO A 850 -12.84 -11.10 -30.89
CA PRO A 850 -11.97 -10.76 -32.03
C PRO A 850 -12.75 -10.44 -33.31
N PHE A 851 -13.91 -11.07 -33.51
CA PHE A 851 -14.79 -10.76 -34.64
C PHE A 851 -15.29 -9.31 -34.55
N TRP A 852 -15.79 -8.89 -33.39
CA TRP A 852 -16.25 -7.51 -33.20
C TRP A 852 -15.11 -6.50 -33.31
N GLU A 853 -13.95 -6.80 -32.73
CA GLU A 853 -12.75 -5.95 -32.82
C GLU A 853 -12.36 -5.69 -34.27
N TRP A 854 -12.37 -6.73 -35.10
CA TRP A 854 -12.05 -6.64 -36.53
C TRP A 854 -13.15 -5.95 -37.34
N LEU A 855 -14.42 -6.38 -37.22
CA LEU A 855 -15.51 -5.85 -38.03
C LEU A 855 -15.71 -4.34 -37.81
N ILE A 856 -15.71 -3.91 -36.55
CA ILE A 856 -15.91 -2.49 -36.23
C ILE A 856 -14.73 -1.66 -36.72
N ALA A 857 -13.50 -2.14 -36.57
CA ALA A 857 -12.32 -1.46 -37.07
C ALA A 857 -12.34 -1.34 -38.61
N ASP A 858 -12.73 -2.39 -39.32
CA ASP A 858 -12.82 -2.40 -40.80
C ASP A 858 -13.85 -1.38 -41.29
N ILE A 859 -15.08 -1.42 -40.75
CA ILE A 859 -16.14 -0.48 -41.13
C ILE A 859 -15.72 0.97 -40.83
N ARG A 860 -15.16 1.23 -39.64
CA ARG A 860 -14.80 2.59 -39.22
C ARG A 860 -13.56 3.14 -39.92
N ALA A 861 -12.68 2.30 -40.45
CA ALA A 861 -11.57 2.76 -41.29
C ALA A 861 -12.06 3.47 -42.56
N GLN A 862 -13.26 3.12 -43.04
CA GLN A 862 -13.85 3.67 -44.27
C GLN A 862 -15.01 4.63 -43.97
N CYS A 863 -15.73 4.42 -42.87
CA CYS A 863 -16.86 5.21 -42.41
C CYS A 863 -16.72 5.52 -40.92
N PRO A 864 -15.83 6.47 -40.55
CA PRO A 864 -15.50 6.75 -39.15
C PRO A 864 -16.66 7.36 -38.35
N ASP A 865 -17.73 7.77 -39.02
CA ASP A 865 -19.00 8.27 -38.46
C ASP A 865 -19.98 7.16 -38.05
N ALA A 866 -19.69 5.89 -38.37
CA ALA A 866 -20.49 4.75 -37.97
C ALA A 866 -20.35 4.45 -36.46
N ILE A 867 -21.48 4.22 -35.78
CA ILE A 867 -21.55 3.95 -34.34
C ILE A 867 -22.26 2.63 -34.09
N PHE A 868 -21.68 1.83 -33.21
CA PHE A 868 -22.21 0.54 -32.76
C PHE A 868 -22.59 0.63 -31.28
N LEU A 869 -23.85 0.32 -30.98
CA LEU A 869 -24.41 0.20 -29.64
C LEU A 869 -24.46 -1.28 -29.24
N ALA A 870 -23.75 -1.65 -28.17
CA ALA A 870 -23.76 -3.02 -27.66
C ALA A 870 -24.97 -3.25 -26.73
N GLU A 871 -25.92 -4.10 -27.11
CA GLU A 871 -26.94 -4.60 -26.20
C GLU A 871 -26.43 -5.81 -25.39
N ALA A 872 -25.67 -5.52 -24.33
CA ALA A 872 -25.02 -6.57 -23.55
C ALA A 872 -25.43 -6.51 -22.07
N PHE A 873 -26.55 -7.17 -21.73
CA PHE A 873 -26.95 -7.41 -20.35
C PHE A 873 -26.26 -8.67 -19.80
N THR A 874 -24.97 -8.55 -19.52
CA THR A 874 -24.10 -9.64 -19.02
C THR A 874 -23.21 -9.13 -17.90
N ARG A 875 -22.22 -9.88 -17.40
CA ARG A 875 -21.31 -9.44 -16.32
C ARG A 875 -20.48 -8.19 -16.72
N PRO A 876 -20.10 -7.31 -15.77
CA PRO A 876 -19.48 -6.01 -16.07
C PRO A 876 -18.20 -6.11 -16.91
N LYS A 877 -17.30 -7.05 -16.59
CA LYS A 877 -16.03 -7.23 -17.33
C LYS A 877 -16.24 -7.55 -18.81
N VAL A 878 -17.33 -8.24 -19.16
CA VAL A 878 -17.66 -8.55 -20.56
C VAL A 878 -18.19 -7.30 -21.27
N MET A 879 -19.05 -6.52 -20.60
CA MET A 879 -19.54 -5.24 -21.12
C MET A 879 -18.37 -4.27 -21.41
N TYR A 880 -17.43 -4.16 -20.46
CA TYR A 880 -16.22 -3.35 -20.63
C TYR A 880 -15.31 -3.88 -21.73
N ARG A 881 -15.19 -5.20 -21.89
CA ARG A 881 -14.44 -5.76 -23.02
C ARG A 881 -15.04 -5.39 -24.37
N LEU A 882 -16.37 -5.45 -24.51
CA LEU A 882 -17.06 -5.05 -25.74
C LEU A 882 -16.83 -3.57 -26.05
N ALA A 883 -16.93 -2.69 -25.05
CA ALA A 883 -16.58 -1.29 -25.23
C ALA A 883 -15.12 -1.12 -25.69
N LYS A 884 -14.14 -1.77 -25.04
CA LYS A 884 -12.71 -1.70 -25.42
C LYS A 884 -12.43 -2.12 -26.86
N VAL A 885 -13.11 -3.16 -27.38
CA VAL A 885 -12.84 -3.67 -28.74
C VAL A 885 -13.44 -2.83 -29.86
N GLY A 886 -14.34 -1.88 -29.58
CA GLY A 886 -14.77 -0.91 -30.60
C GLY A 886 -16.17 -0.33 -30.44
N PHE A 887 -17.03 -0.90 -29.61
CA PHE A 887 -18.42 -0.43 -29.47
C PHE A 887 -18.47 1.00 -28.91
N GLY A 888 -19.01 1.95 -29.67
CA GLY A 888 -19.05 3.37 -29.31
C GLY A 888 -20.01 3.67 -28.15
N GLN A 889 -21.04 2.82 -27.97
CA GLN A 889 -22.06 2.94 -26.93
C GLN A 889 -22.37 1.58 -26.31
N SER A 890 -22.93 1.56 -25.10
CA SER A 890 -23.27 0.32 -24.40
C SER A 890 -24.56 0.46 -23.59
N TYR A 891 -25.48 -0.50 -23.73
CA TYR A 891 -26.55 -0.67 -22.76
C TYR A 891 -25.98 -0.93 -21.36
N THR A 892 -26.81 -0.72 -20.33
CA THR A 892 -26.36 -0.64 -18.94
C THR A 892 -27.31 -1.36 -17.99
N TYR A 893 -26.95 -1.42 -16.71
CA TYR A 893 -27.86 -1.93 -15.69
C TYR A 893 -28.86 -0.90 -15.17
N PHE A 894 -29.01 0.24 -15.84
CA PHE A 894 -29.81 1.36 -15.35
C PHE A 894 -31.21 0.95 -14.90
N THR A 895 -31.91 0.13 -15.67
CA THR A 895 -33.27 -0.39 -15.37
C THR A 895 -33.37 -1.17 -14.05
N TRP A 896 -32.27 -1.73 -13.57
CA TRP A 896 -32.16 -2.48 -12.30
C TRP A 896 -31.37 -1.71 -11.23
N ARG A 897 -31.26 -0.38 -11.36
CA ARG A 897 -30.73 0.52 -10.32
C ARG A 897 -31.82 1.52 -9.97
N ASN A 898 -32.47 1.33 -8.82
CA ASN A 898 -33.65 2.08 -8.40
C ASN A 898 -33.44 2.80 -7.07
N GLU A 899 -32.56 2.28 -6.21
CA GLU A 899 -32.24 2.87 -4.92
C GLU A 899 -31.12 3.90 -5.01
N LYS A 900 -31.04 4.80 -4.01
CA LYS A 900 -30.05 5.88 -3.96
C LYS A 900 -28.62 5.35 -4.03
N ALA A 901 -28.28 4.36 -3.19
CA ALA A 901 -26.94 3.77 -3.15
C ALA A 901 -26.59 3.07 -4.47
N GLU A 902 -27.53 2.28 -5.02
CA GLU A 902 -27.38 1.58 -6.29
C GLU A 902 -27.01 2.53 -7.44
N ILE A 903 -27.69 3.67 -7.53
CA ILE A 903 -27.45 4.68 -8.57
C ILE A 903 -26.11 5.39 -8.34
N GLN A 904 -25.80 5.75 -7.09
CA GLN A 904 -24.54 6.42 -6.73
C GLN A 904 -23.33 5.56 -7.06
N GLU A 905 -23.29 4.33 -6.55
CA GLU A 905 -22.19 3.39 -6.77
C GLU A 905 -21.96 3.16 -8.26
N TYR A 906 -23.05 2.97 -9.03
CA TYR A 906 -22.94 2.68 -10.46
C TYR A 906 -22.41 3.88 -11.25
N LEU A 907 -22.85 5.10 -10.97
CA LEU A 907 -22.38 6.29 -11.68
C LEU A 907 -20.97 6.70 -11.25
N GLU A 908 -20.60 6.49 -9.98
CA GLU A 908 -19.23 6.70 -9.50
C GLU A 908 -18.25 5.73 -10.17
N GLU A 909 -18.61 4.45 -10.31
CA GLU A 909 -17.82 3.48 -11.07
C GLU A 909 -17.57 3.97 -12.51
N LEU A 910 -18.65 4.33 -13.21
CA LEU A 910 -18.58 4.71 -14.61
C LEU A 910 -17.83 6.02 -14.86
N ALA A 911 -18.00 7.02 -13.99
CA ALA A 911 -17.45 8.36 -14.19
C ALA A 911 -16.01 8.54 -13.64
N ASN A 912 -15.65 7.83 -12.56
CA ASN A 912 -14.43 8.12 -11.80
C ASN A 912 -13.37 7.01 -11.87
N THR A 913 -13.67 5.86 -12.49
CA THR A 913 -12.70 4.77 -12.66
C THR A 913 -12.35 4.57 -14.14
N ALA A 914 -11.65 3.48 -14.48
CA ALA A 914 -11.18 3.20 -15.85
C ALA A 914 -12.25 3.28 -16.97
N PRO A 915 -13.54 2.89 -16.78
CA PRO A 915 -14.57 2.96 -17.82
C PRO A 915 -14.77 4.36 -18.42
N ARG A 916 -14.46 5.43 -17.69
CA ARG A 916 -14.59 6.82 -18.19
C ARG A 916 -13.87 7.06 -19.52
N ASP A 917 -12.82 6.27 -19.80
CA ASP A 917 -11.96 6.44 -20.97
C ASP A 917 -12.39 5.59 -22.18
N PHE A 918 -13.32 4.64 -22.04
CA PHE A 918 -13.72 3.75 -23.13
C PHE A 918 -15.19 3.32 -23.16
N PHE A 919 -15.95 3.52 -22.09
CA PHE A 919 -17.33 3.07 -21.92
C PHE A 919 -18.29 4.27 -21.93
N ARG A 920 -19.32 4.23 -22.79
CA ARG A 920 -20.37 5.27 -22.84
C ARG A 920 -21.73 4.65 -22.51
N PRO A 921 -22.29 4.94 -21.33
CA PRO A 921 -23.52 4.31 -20.85
C PRO A 921 -24.76 4.85 -21.57
N HIS A 922 -25.51 3.99 -22.24
CA HIS A 922 -26.76 4.31 -22.91
C HIS A 922 -27.96 3.94 -22.03
N PHE A 923 -28.63 4.92 -21.44
CA PHE A 923 -29.71 4.72 -20.48
C PHE A 923 -31.08 4.61 -21.18
N PHE A 924 -31.40 3.41 -21.66
CA PHE A 924 -32.79 3.09 -22.03
C PHE A 924 -33.66 2.96 -20.79
N VAL A 925 -34.80 3.67 -20.75
CA VAL A 925 -35.75 3.63 -19.63
C VAL A 925 -36.64 2.38 -19.66
N ASN A 926 -36.87 1.84 -20.86
CA ASN A 926 -37.54 0.59 -21.15
C ASN A 926 -37.02 0.03 -22.48
N THR A 927 -37.25 -1.25 -22.75
CA THR A 927 -37.05 -1.87 -24.07
C THR A 927 -38.21 -2.84 -24.34
N PRO A 928 -38.40 -3.34 -25.57
CA PRO A 928 -39.45 -4.34 -25.85
C PRO A 928 -39.32 -5.62 -25.01
N ASP A 929 -38.13 -5.89 -24.47
CA ASP A 929 -37.80 -7.03 -23.60
C ASP A 929 -37.81 -6.70 -22.11
N ILE A 930 -37.78 -5.42 -21.74
CA ILE A 930 -37.62 -4.95 -20.37
C ILE A 930 -38.67 -3.87 -20.09
N ASN A 931 -39.74 -4.29 -19.41
CA ASN A 931 -40.70 -3.49 -18.66
C ASN A 931 -40.30 -3.52 -17.17
N PRO A 932 -39.48 -2.56 -16.69
CA PRO A 932 -38.88 -2.62 -15.36
C PRO A 932 -39.94 -2.70 -14.24
N PRO A 933 -39.76 -3.53 -13.19
CA PRO A 933 -40.71 -3.64 -12.09
C PRO A 933 -41.08 -2.31 -11.42
N PHE A 934 -40.14 -1.36 -11.38
CA PHE A 934 -40.37 -0.01 -10.89
C PHE A 934 -41.46 0.74 -11.66
N LEU A 935 -41.52 0.59 -12.99
CA LEU A 935 -42.54 1.23 -13.83
C LEU A 935 -43.91 0.56 -13.67
N GLN A 936 -43.95 -0.76 -13.53
CA GLN A 936 -45.18 -1.57 -13.40
C GLN A 936 -46.08 -1.09 -12.25
N THR A 937 -45.49 -0.57 -11.17
CA THR A 937 -46.23 -0.11 -9.98
C THR A 937 -46.03 1.37 -9.65
N GLY A 938 -45.24 2.10 -10.45
CA GLY A 938 -44.89 3.50 -10.23
C GLY A 938 -45.83 4.51 -10.90
N GLY A 939 -46.69 4.06 -11.83
CA GLY A 939 -47.60 4.94 -12.57
C GLY A 939 -46.88 6.10 -13.27
N ARG A 940 -47.57 7.21 -13.48
CA ARG A 940 -47.02 8.40 -14.15
C ARG A 940 -45.75 8.94 -13.47
N ALA A 941 -45.78 9.06 -12.14
CA ALA A 941 -44.66 9.56 -11.36
C ALA A 941 -43.41 8.69 -11.53
N GLY A 942 -43.57 7.36 -11.53
CA GLY A 942 -42.47 6.43 -11.79
C GLY A 942 -41.81 6.65 -13.16
N HIS A 943 -42.60 6.88 -14.21
CA HIS A 943 -42.07 7.16 -15.55
C HIS A 943 -41.32 8.50 -15.57
N LEU A 944 -41.84 9.55 -14.92
CA LEU A 944 -41.15 10.83 -14.79
C LEU A 944 -39.82 10.72 -14.04
N ILE A 945 -39.76 9.93 -12.95
CA ILE A 945 -38.53 9.69 -12.19
C ILE A 945 -37.48 9.04 -13.10
N ARG A 946 -37.84 7.97 -13.82
CA ARG A 946 -36.91 7.26 -14.70
C ARG A 946 -36.47 8.11 -15.88
N ALA A 947 -37.37 8.91 -16.47
CA ALA A 947 -37.04 9.85 -17.53
C ALA A 947 -36.05 10.91 -17.02
N ALA A 948 -36.31 11.53 -15.87
CA ALA A 948 -35.41 12.51 -15.28
C ALA A 948 -34.01 11.93 -15.01
N LEU A 949 -33.93 10.76 -14.36
CA LEU A 949 -32.64 10.10 -14.10
C LEU A 949 -31.88 9.78 -15.39
N ALA A 950 -32.55 9.21 -16.40
CA ALA A 950 -31.91 8.85 -17.66
C ALA A 950 -31.40 10.09 -18.41
N THR A 951 -32.21 11.15 -18.42
CA THR A 951 -31.92 12.39 -19.16
C THR A 951 -30.85 13.26 -18.52
N THR A 952 -30.56 13.12 -17.23
CA THR A 952 -29.60 13.96 -16.52
C THR A 952 -28.32 13.24 -16.10
N LEU A 953 -28.35 11.91 -15.94
CA LEU A 953 -27.17 11.12 -15.51
C LEU A 953 -26.34 10.61 -16.69
N SER A 954 -26.90 10.52 -17.90
CA SER A 954 -26.15 10.14 -19.10
C SER A 954 -26.39 11.09 -20.27
N GLY A 955 -25.35 11.32 -21.07
CA GLY A 955 -25.48 11.96 -22.38
C GLY A 955 -26.26 11.11 -23.39
N LEU A 956 -26.38 9.81 -23.16
CA LEU A 956 -27.11 8.89 -24.02
C LEU A 956 -28.31 8.31 -23.29
N TRP A 957 -29.51 8.51 -23.82
CA TRP A 957 -30.72 7.91 -23.29
C TRP A 957 -31.66 7.50 -24.40
N GLY A 958 -32.58 6.59 -24.10
CA GLY A 958 -33.61 6.21 -25.05
C GLY A 958 -34.85 5.63 -24.41
N MET A 959 -35.91 5.51 -25.21
CA MET A 959 -37.15 4.84 -24.82
C MET A 959 -37.74 4.06 -25.99
N TYR A 960 -38.51 3.03 -25.66
CA TYR A 960 -39.39 2.32 -26.56
C TYR A 960 -40.82 2.88 -26.48
N GLN A 961 -41.43 3.06 -27.67
CA GLN A 961 -42.77 3.59 -27.88
C GLN A 961 -43.78 2.98 -26.89
N GLY A 962 -44.54 3.86 -26.24
CA GLY A 962 -45.48 3.53 -25.17
C GLY A 962 -45.00 4.01 -23.79
N PHE A 963 -43.70 4.25 -23.61
CA PHE A 963 -43.18 4.85 -22.38
C PHE A 963 -43.74 6.25 -22.12
N GLU A 964 -43.81 7.08 -23.15
CA GLU A 964 -44.36 8.44 -23.11
C GLU A 964 -45.84 8.47 -22.73
N LEU A 965 -46.54 7.37 -22.99
CA LEU A 965 -47.92 7.16 -22.57
C LEU A 965 -47.99 6.68 -21.12
N CYS A 966 -46.90 6.18 -20.53
CA CYS A 966 -46.84 5.45 -19.26
C CYS A 966 -47.37 4.02 -19.34
N GLU A 967 -47.15 3.33 -20.46
CA GLU A 967 -47.49 1.91 -20.61
C GLU A 967 -46.56 1.04 -19.78
N ALA A 968 -47.14 0.23 -18.88
CA ALA A 968 -46.35 -0.65 -18.01
C ALA A 968 -47.07 -1.94 -17.62
N ALA A 969 -48.14 -2.32 -18.33
CA ALA A 969 -48.85 -3.58 -18.07
C ALA A 969 -47.92 -4.78 -18.32
N PRO A 970 -47.59 -5.59 -17.30
CA PRO A 970 -46.67 -6.70 -17.46
C PRO A 970 -47.40 -8.00 -17.76
N LEU A 971 -46.73 -8.93 -18.43
CA LEU A 971 -47.07 -10.34 -18.30
C LEU A 971 -46.84 -10.73 -16.82
N PRO A 972 -47.82 -11.30 -16.09
CA PRO A 972 -47.74 -11.44 -14.65
C PRO A 972 -46.45 -12.11 -14.15
N GLY A 973 -45.73 -11.43 -13.24
CA GLY A 973 -44.48 -11.92 -12.66
C GLY A 973 -43.26 -11.90 -13.60
N ARG A 974 -43.36 -11.20 -14.73
CA ARG A 974 -42.28 -11.06 -15.72
C ARG A 974 -41.95 -9.58 -15.95
N GLU A 975 -40.76 -9.34 -16.52
CA GLU A 975 -40.37 -8.03 -17.05
C GLU A 975 -40.77 -7.87 -18.51
N GLU A 976 -41.60 -8.76 -19.07
CA GLU A 976 -42.14 -8.61 -20.43
C GLU A 976 -43.45 -7.81 -20.40
N TYR A 977 -43.68 -7.00 -21.44
CA TYR A 977 -44.97 -6.34 -21.65
C TYR A 977 -46.08 -7.36 -21.93
N LEU A 978 -47.28 -7.12 -21.38
CA LEU A 978 -48.51 -7.77 -21.82
C LEU A 978 -48.84 -7.32 -23.25
N ASP A 979 -49.29 -8.25 -24.09
CA ASP A 979 -49.62 -7.99 -25.50
C ASP A 979 -48.44 -7.30 -26.22
N SER A 980 -47.27 -7.93 -26.07
CA SER A 980 -45.99 -7.40 -26.54
C SER A 980 -45.99 -7.20 -28.05
N GLU A 981 -45.65 -5.99 -28.48
CA GLU A 981 -45.53 -5.59 -29.89
C GLU A 981 -44.48 -6.42 -30.66
N LYS A 982 -43.62 -7.17 -29.96
CA LYS A 982 -42.74 -8.17 -30.59
C LYS A 982 -43.50 -9.29 -31.30
N TYR A 983 -44.73 -9.60 -30.89
CA TYR A 983 -45.49 -10.72 -31.44
C TYR A 983 -46.84 -10.34 -32.05
N GLU A 984 -47.20 -9.05 -32.03
CA GLU A 984 -48.43 -8.53 -32.63
C GLU A 984 -48.27 -7.13 -33.22
N ILE A 985 -49.20 -6.71 -34.08
CA ILE A 985 -49.32 -5.32 -34.54
C ILE A 985 -50.12 -4.55 -33.49
N ARG A 986 -49.57 -3.44 -33.01
CA ARG A 986 -50.19 -2.61 -31.97
C ARG A 986 -50.46 -1.21 -32.50
N VAL A 987 -51.59 -0.61 -32.11
CA VAL A 987 -51.91 0.78 -32.44
C VAL A 987 -51.73 1.64 -31.21
N TRP A 988 -50.90 2.67 -31.34
CA TRP A 988 -50.61 3.62 -30.28
C TRP A 988 -51.32 4.95 -30.54
N PRO A 989 -52.04 5.52 -29.56
CA PRO A 989 -52.55 6.89 -29.68
C PRO A 989 -51.40 7.91 -29.53
N ASP A 990 -51.52 9.05 -30.18
CA ASP A 990 -50.50 10.13 -30.12
C ASP A 990 -50.39 10.78 -28.73
N ARG A 991 -51.52 10.88 -28.03
CA ARG A 991 -51.64 11.46 -26.69
C ARG A 991 -52.66 10.67 -25.90
N ARG A 992 -52.51 10.64 -24.57
CA ARG A 992 -53.54 10.12 -23.66
C ARG A 992 -53.56 10.91 -22.35
N PRO A 993 -54.70 11.04 -21.66
CA PRO A 993 -54.73 11.71 -20.36
C PRO A 993 -53.69 11.12 -19.40
N GLY A 994 -52.82 11.98 -18.84
CA GLY A 994 -51.74 11.57 -17.95
C GLY A 994 -50.46 11.12 -18.65
N ASP A 995 -50.32 11.30 -19.97
CA ASP A 995 -49.04 11.15 -20.67
C ASP A 995 -47.95 12.10 -20.14
N ILE A 996 -46.71 11.86 -20.58
CA ILE A 996 -45.52 12.62 -20.17
C ILE A 996 -44.75 13.19 -21.38
N VAL A 997 -45.44 13.37 -22.51
CA VAL A 997 -44.86 13.84 -23.78
C VAL A 997 -44.23 15.24 -23.61
N GLU A 998 -44.89 16.13 -22.87
CA GLU A 998 -44.42 17.49 -22.63
C GLU A 998 -43.18 17.52 -21.74
N GLU A 999 -43.13 16.71 -20.69
CA GLU A 999 -41.96 16.59 -19.83
C GLU A 999 -40.77 15.98 -20.56
N ILE A 1000 -40.97 14.93 -21.37
CA ILE A 1000 -39.92 14.36 -22.23
C ILE A 1000 -39.37 15.42 -23.18
N THR A 1001 -40.27 16.16 -23.84
CA THR A 1001 -39.89 17.26 -24.74
C THR A 1001 -39.05 18.29 -24.00
N ARG A 1002 -39.48 18.71 -22.81
CA ARG A 1002 -38.76 19.69 -22.00
C ARG A 1002 -37.40 19.17 -21.53
N LEU A 1003 -37.30 17.91 -21.09
CA LEU A 1003 -36.04 17.29 -20.67
C LEU A 1003 -35.04 17.21 -21.84
N ASN A 1004 -35.48 16.85 -23.04
CA ASN A 1004 -34.62 16.87 -24.24
C ASN A 1004 -34.15 18.29 -24.60
N MET A 1005 -35.01 19.30 -24.48
CA MET A 1005 -34.60 20.70 -24.65
C MET A 1005 -33.56 21.12 -23.60
N ILE A 1006 -33.76 20.74 -22.33
CA ILE A 1006 -32.84 21.03 -21.22
C ILE A 1006 -31.47 20.41 -21.49
N ARG A 1007 -31.42 19.13 -21.90
CA ARG A 1007 -30.19 18.44 -22.27
C ARG A 1007 -29.41 19.16 -23.36
N ARG A 1008 -30.08 19.56 -24.44
CA ARG A 1008 -29.46 20.29 -25.56
C ARG A 1008 -28.92 21.65 -25.14
N ALA A 1009 -29.60 22.36 -24.24
CA ALA A 1009 -29.21 23.69 -23.78
C ALA A 1009 -28.14 23.68 -22.68
N ASN A 1010 -27.75 22.52 -22.14
CA ASN A 1010 -26.82 22.41 -21.01
C ASN A 1010 -25.74 21.36 -21.30
N PRO A 1011 -24.53 21.77 -21.73
CA PRO A 1011 -23.42 20.87 -22.03
C PRO A 1011 -23.05 19.90 -20.89
N ALA A 1012 -23.28 20.28 -19.63
CA ALA A 1012 -23.05 19.40 -18.49
C ALA A 1012 -23.89 18.11 -18.52
N LEU A 1013 -25.03 18.11 -19.22
CA LEU A 1013 -25.92 16.95 -19.35
C LEU A 1013 -25.65 16.12 -20.62
N GLN A 1014 -24.67 16.51 -21.43
CA GLN A 1014 -24.34 15.86 -22.71
C GLN A 1014 -23.31 14.73 -22.59
N THR A 1015 -22.98 14.36 -21.36
CA THR A 1015 -22.08 13.24 -21.03
C THR A 1015 -22.52 12.62 -19.71
N HIS A 1016 -22.04 11.42 -19.41
CA HIS A 1016 -22.19 10.82 -18.07
C HIS A 1016 -21.14 11.34 -17.08
N LEU A 1017 -20.04 11.91 -17.58
CA LEU A 1017 -18.96 12.48 -16.78
C LEU A 1017 -19.36 13.79 -16.08
N GLY A 1018 -18.52 14.26 -15.15
CA GLY A 1018 -18.76 15.52 -14.42
C GLY A 1018 -19.90 15.45 -13.39
N VAL A 1019 -20.37 14.24 -13.06
CA VAL A 1019 -21.33 14.00 -11.98
C VAL A 1019 -20.62 14.00 -10.62
N ALA A 1020 -21.25 14.60 -9.62
CA ALA A 1020 -20.88 14.41 -8.22
C ALA A 1020 -22.14 14.35 -7.35
N PHE A 1021 -22.20 13.38 -6.44
CA PHE A 1021 -23.30 13.21 -5.52
C PHE A 1021 -23.05 14.01 -4.24
N HIS A 1022 -24.11 14.63 -3.74
CA HIS A 1022 -24.07 15.45 -2.54
C HIS A 1022 -25.11 14.95 -1.55
N ASN A 1023 -24.95 15.34 -0.28
CA ASN A 1023 -25.84 14.85 0.74
C ASN A 1023 -27.24 15.47 0.63
N ALA A 1024 -28.25 14.60 0.57
CA ALA A 1024 -29.63 14.91 0.90
C ALA A 1024 -29.99 14.10 2.14
N PHE A 1025 -30.46 14.78 3.19
CA PHE A 1025 -30.88 14.18 4.46
C PHE A 1025 -32.25 13.49 4.33
N ASN A 1026 -32.39 12.64 3.31
CA ASN A 1026 -33.51 11.76 3.01
C ASN A 1026 -33.00 10.68 2.03
N ASP A 1027 -33.21 9.40 2.34
CA ASP A 1027 -32.75 8.28 1.49
C ASP A 1027 -33.58 8.09 0.22
N GLN A 1028 -34.79 8.64 0.19
CA GLN A 1028 -35.66 8.66 -0.99
C GLN A 1028 -35.36 9.84 -1.93
N VAL A 1029 -34.39 10.72 -1.59
CA VAL A 1029 -34.02 11.85 -2.44
C VAL A 1029 -32.56 11.72 -2.88
N LEU A 1030 -32.37 11.62 -4.19
CA LEU A 1030 -31.07 11.66 -4.83
C LEU A 1030 -30.73 13.13 -5.17
N TRP A 1031 -29.60 13.62 -4.67
CA TRP A 1031 -29.11 14.98 -4.87
C TRP A 1031 -27.70 14.95 -5.47
N TYR A 1032 -27.54 15.58 -6.63
CA TYR A 1032 -26.28 15.56 -7.37
C TYR A 1032 -26.13 16.78 -8.26
N ARG A 1033 -24.89 17.06 -8.64
CA ARG A 1033 -24.56 18.02 -9.68
C ARG A 1033 -24.10 17.32 -10.95
N LYS A 1034 -24.27 18.04 -12.06
CA LYS A 1034 -23.61 17.81 -13.34
C LYS A 1034 -22.90 19.11 -13.73
N ALA A 1035 -21.62 19.04 -14.07
CA ALA A 1035 -20.83 20.22 -14.43
C ALA A 1035 -19.90 19.95 -15.62
N THR A 1036 -19.69 20.98 -16.44
CA THR A 1036 -18.53 21.04 -17.34
C THR A 1036 -17.23 21.15 -16.53
N VAL A 1037 -16.09 20.79 -17.13
CA VAL A 1037 -14.78 20.78 -16.45
C VAL A 1037 -14.42 22.15 -15.88
N ASP A 1038 -14.69 23.21 -16.64
CA ASP A 1038 -14.49 24.61 -16.25
C ASP A 1038 -15.60 25.16 -15.34
N ARG A 1039 -16.65 24.37 -15.10
CA ARG A 1039 -17.88 24.77 -14.39
C ARG A 1039 -18.59 26.00 -14.98
N GLY A 1040 -18.40 26.26 -16.27
CA GLY A 1040 -19.16 27.28 -17.02
C GLY A 1040 -20.64 26.92 -17.17
N ASN A 1041 -20.99 25.63 -17.09
CA ASN A 1041 -22.37 25.14 -17.01
C ASN A 1041 -22.48 24.13 -15.86
N VAL A 1042 -23.31 24.46 -14.85
CA VAL A 1042 -23.58 23.57 -13.71
C VAL A 1042 -25.08 23.42 -13.53
N VAL A 1043 -25.54 22.17 -13.44
CA VAL A 1043 -26.92 21.81 -13.16
C VAL A 1043 -26.98 21.00 -11.87
N LEU A 1044 -27.78 21.46 -10.92
CA LEU A 1044 -28.12 20.73 -9.71
C LEU A 1044 -29.44 19.98 -9.93
N CYS A 1045 -29.49 18.72 -9.54
CA CYS A 1045 -30.61 17.82 -9.78
C CYS A 1045 -31.04 17.19 -8.45
N ALA A 1046 -32.32 17.32 -8.11
CA ALA A 1046 -32.96 16.57 -7.03
C ALA A 1046 -34.01 15.64 -7.63
N VAL A 1047 -33.97 14.35 -7.29
CA VAL A 1047 -34.96 13.36 -7.78
C VAL A 1047 -35.48 12.54 -6.60
N SER A 1048 -36.80 12.48 -6.45
CA SER A 1048 -37.48 11.55 -5.55
C SER A 1048 -37.45 10.16 -6.16
N LEU A 1049 -37.06 9.16 -5.38
CA LEU A 1049 -37.08 7.74 -5.77
C LEU A 1049 -38.39 7.06 -5.33
N ASP A 1050 -39.23 7.76 -4.56
CA ASP A 1050 -40.57 7.33 -4.18
C ASP A 1050 -41.62 7.90 -5.17
N PRO A 1051 -42.28 7.04 -5.97
CA PRO A 1051 -43.30 7.48 -6.92
C PRO A 1051 -44.68 7.74 -6.29
N ARG A 1052 -44.85 7.51 -4.98
CA ARG A 1052 -46.17 7.50 -4.31
C ARG A 1052 -46.33 8.63 -3.32
N ASN A 1053 -45.31 8.92 -2.52
CA ASN A 1053 -45.39 9.90 -1.44
C ASN A 1053 -44.59 11.16 -1.73
N VAL A 1054 -45.05 12.28 -1.21
CA VAL A 1054 -44.28 13.53 -1.20
C VAL A 1054 -43.02 13.34 -0.36
N GLN A 1055 -41.88 13.77 -0.89
CA GLN A 1055 -40.60 13.72 -0.21
C GLN A 1055 -40.09 15.12 0.11
N GLU A 1056 -39.65 15.32 1.35
CA GLU A 1056 -38.95 16.54 1.76
C GLU A 1056 -37.53 16.19 2.19
N ALA A 1057 -36.56 17.04 1.86
CA ALA A 1057 -35.17 16.84 2.20
C ALA A 1057 -34.47 18.17 2.50
N ALA A 1058 -33.61 18.17 3.51
CA ALA A 1058 -32.55 19.17 3.60
C ALA A 1058 -31.40 18.74 2.66
N VAL A 1059 -30.84 19.68 1.90
CA VAL A 1059 -29.73 19.45 0.97
C VAL A 1059 -28.65 20.50 1.17
N GLU A 1060 -27.42 20.14 0.84
CA GLU A 1060 -26.28 21.07 0.83
C GLU A 1060 -26.01 21.58 -0.58
N LEU A 1061 -25.90 22.90 -0.72
CA LEU A 1061 -25.37 23.54 -1.92
C LEU A 1061 -23.84 23.38 -1.93
N PRO A 1062 -23.23 22.94 -3.05
CA PRO A 1062 -21.80 22.65 -3.12
C PRO A 1062 -20.92 23.91 -3.24
N LEU A 1063 -21.11 24.89 -2.35
CA LEU A 1063 -20.43 26.19 -2.36
C LEU A 1063 -18.90 26.07 -2.34
N TRP A 1064 -18.38 25.09 -1.59
CA TRP A 1064 -16.95 24.82 -1.46
C TRP A 1064 -16.27 24.47 -2.78
N GLU A 1065 -17.03 23.98 -3.76
CA GLU A 1065 -16.46 23.68 -5.06
C GLU A 1065 -15.92 24.95 -5.72
N TRP A 1066 -16.63 26.07 -5.62
CA TRP A 1066 -16.17 27.38 -6.09
C TRP A 1066 -15.26 28.12 -5.08
N GLY A 1067 -14.83 27.46 -4.00
CA GLY A 1067 -14.07 28.10 -2.93
C GLY A 1067 -14.88 29.15 -2.13
N LEU A 1068 -16.21 29.08 -2.19
CA LEU A 1068 -17.09 30.04 -1.51
C LEU A 1068 -17.38 29.61 -0.06
N PRO A 1069 -17.59 30.57 0.87
CA PRO A 1069 -17.95 30.25 2.25
C PRO A 1069 -19.41 29.78 2.39
N ASP A 1070 -19.73 29.09 3.48
CA ASP A 1070 -21.06 28.47 3.73
C ASP A 1070 -22.26 29.43 3.76
N HIS A 1071 -22.03 30.74 3.88
CA HIS A 1071 -23.08 31.77 3.85
C HIS A 1071 -23.22 32.45 2.48
N ALA A 1072 -22.46 32.01 1.47
CA ALA A 1072 -22.53 32.55 0.12
C ALA A 1072 -23.86 32.23 -0.58
N ALA A 1073 -24.03 32.77 -1.78
CA ALA A 1073 -25.25 32.65 -2.56
C ALA A 1073 -24.99 32.13 -3.98
N LEU A 1074 -25.93 31.34 -4.48
CA LEU A 1074 -26.00 30.89 -5.87
C LEU A 1074 -27.25 31.48 -6.53
N GLU A 1075 -27.09 32.03 -7.73
CA GLU A 1075 -28.24 32.26 -8.60
C GLU A 1075 -28.66 30.94 -9.23
N ALA A 1076 -29.97 30.69 -9.26
CA ALA A 1076 -30.57 29.48 -9.79
C ALA A 1076 -31.69 29.80 -10.79
N GLU A 1077 -31.73 29.05 -11.88
CA GLU A 1077 -32.85 29.01 -12.83
C GLU A 1077 -33.45 27.60 -12.80
N ASP A 1078 -34.71 27.49 -12.40
CA ASP A 1078 -35.48 26.26 -12.51
C ASP A 1078 -35.70 25.96 -13.99
N LEU A 1079 -35.14 24.85 -14.46
CA LEU A 1079 -35.12 24.49 -15.86
C LEU A 1079 -36.45 23.94 -16.36
N MET A 1080 -37.34 23.48 -15.48
CA MET A 1080 -38.68 23.04 -15.89
C MET A 1080 -39.64 24.23 -16.06
N THR A 1081 -39.55 25.23 -15.18
CA THR A 1081 -40.48 26.38 -15.17
C THR A 1081 -39.92 27.68 -15.75
N GLY A 1082 -38.59 27.81 -15.86
CA GLY A 1082 -37.89 29.04 -16.25
C GLY A 1082 -37.76 30.08 -15.13
N ARG A 1083 -38.24 29.78 -13.92
CA ARG A 1083 -38.21 30.72 -12.80
C ARG A 1083 -36.78 30.93 -12.29
N ARG A 1084 -36.37 32.19 -12.14
CA ARG A 1084 -35.06 32.57 -11.58
C ARG A 1084 -35.19 33.05 -10.14
N PHE A 1085 -34.25 32.68 -9.30
CA PHE A 1085 -34.18 33.08 -7.89
C PHE A 1085 -32.75 32.89 -7.36
N THR A 1086 -32.52 33.27 -6.09
CA THR A 1086 -31.22 33.12 -5.43
C THR A 1086 -31.38 32.21 -4.22
N TRP A 1087 -30.50 31.22 -4.10
CA TRP A 1087 -30.32 30.48 -2.85
C TRP A 1087 -29.19 31.09 -2.04
N THR A 1088 -29.42 31.33 -0.75
CA THR A 1088 -28.43 31.87 0.17
C THR A 1088 -28.21 30.89 1.32
N GLY A 1089 -26.95 30.64 1.64
CA GLY A 1089 -26.54 29.68 2.68
C GLY A 1089 -26.45 28.24 2.17
N LYS A 1090 -25.59 27.46 2.83
CA LYS A 1090 -25.26 26.08 2.45
C LYS A 1090 -26.46 25.14 2.47
N VAL A 1091 -27.32 25.22 3.49
CA VAL A 1091 -28.42 24.25 3.69
C VAL A 1091 -29.73 24.80 3.15
N GLN A 1092 -30.36 24.06 2.24
CA GLN A 1092 -31.67 24.39 1.66
C GLN A 1092 -32.68 23.27 1.96
N ARG A 1093 -33.97 23.60 1.99
CA ARG A 1093 -35.06 22.62 2.07
C ARG A 1093 -35.76 22.49 0.72
N LEU A 1094 -35.94 21.25 0.29
CA LEU A 1094 -36.66 20.88 -0.93
C LEU A 1094 -37.90 20.06 -0.59
N ARG A 1095 -38.93 20.20 -1.43
CA ARG A 1095 -40.17 19.40 -1.42
C ARG A 1095 -40.44 18.92 -2.84
N LEU A 1096 -40.54 17.61 -3.03
CA LEU A 1096 -40.78 16.94 -4.32
C LEU A 1096 -42.10 16.19 -4.24
N ASP A 1097 -43.05 16.54 -5.11
CA ASP A 1097 -44.42 16.02 -5.08
C ASP A 1097 -44.67 15.12 -6.30
N PRO A 1098 -44.90 13.81 -6.14
CA PRO A 1098 -45.15 12.90 -7.26
C PRO A 1098 -46.44 13.20 -8.03
N GLY A 1099 -47.40 13.92 -7.42
CA GLY A 1099 -48.61 14.41 -8.09
C GLY A 1099 -48.36 15.60 -9.03
N ALA A 1100 -47.22 16.29 -8.88
CA ALA A 1100 -46.79 17.36 -9.76
C ALA A 1100 -45.53 16.96 -10.54
N LEU A 1101 -44.34 17.18 -9.98
CA LEU A 1101 -43.06 16.75 -10.52
C LEU A 1101 -42.23 16.08 -9.40
N PRO A 1102 -41.84 14.80 -9.56
CA PRO A 1102 -41.04 14.09 -8.56
C PRO A 1102 -39.55 14.48 -8.61
N PHE A 1103 -39.17 15.55 -9.29
CA PHE A 1103 -37.80 16.01 -9.42
C PHE A 1103 -37.73 17.54 -9.61
N GLY A 1104 -36.55 18.12 -9.39
CA GLY A 1104 -36.24 19.51 -9.69
C GLY A 1104 -34.85 19.64 -10.31
N LEU A 1105 -34.73 20.53 -11.29
CA LEU A 1105 -33.51 20.75 -12.07
C LEU A 1105 -33.20 22.24 -12.10
N TRP A 1106 -32.00 22.62 -11.65
CA TRP A 1106 -31.61 24.02 -11.56
C TRP A 1106 -30.26 24.26 -12.20
N ARG A 1107 -30.18 25.20 -13.16
CA ARG A 1107 -28.90 25.72 -13.62
C ARG A 1107 -28.43 26.78 -12.62
N VAL A 1108 -27.19 26.66 -12.15
CA VAL A 1108 -26.66 27.52 -11.09
C VAL A 1108 -25.34 28.19 -11.44
N ARG A 1109 -25.08 29.34 -10.81
CA ARG A 1109 -23.80 30.05 -10.85
C ARG A 1109 -23.58 30.85 -9.55
N PRO A 1110 -22.33 31.13 -9.14
CA PRO A 1110 -22.05 32.06 -8.04
C PRO A 1110 -22.70 33.43 -8.27
N ALA A 1111 -23.39 33.97 -7.25
CA ALA A 1111 -24.04 35.27 -7.36
C ALA A 1111 -23.05 36.44 -7.52
N GLY A 1112 -21.81 36.28 -7.05
CA GLY A 1112 -20.73 37.27 -7.18
C GLY A 1112 -19.96 37.23 -8.51
N GLY A 1113 -20.28 36.30 -9.42
CA GLY A 1113 -19.42 35.95 -10.55
C GLY A 1113 -18.39 34.85 -10.21
N ILE A 1114 -17.81 34.25 -11.24
CA ILE A 1114 -16.71 33.27 -11.13
C ILE A 1114 -15.39 34.03 -11.02
#